data_AF-A0AAW2H5U8-F1
#
_entry.id   AF-A0AAW2H5U8-F1
#
_cell.length_a   1.000
_cell.length_b   1.000
_cell.length_c   1.000
_cell.angle_alpha   90.00
_cell.angle_beta   90.00
_cell.angle_gamma   90.00
#
_symmetry.space_group_name_H-M   'P 1'
#
loop_
_entity.id
_entity.type
_entity.pdbx_description
1 polymer ?
#
loop_
_entity_poly.entity_id
_entity_poly.type
_entity_poly.pdbx_seq_one_letter_code
_entity_poly.pdbx_strand_id
1 'polypeptide(L)'
;MVNKLSNEVVKDKNQLLKDVLLRESQTTTGIGKGIAIPHAKSDSVIKTSIVFAKSNQGIEYEAIDDKPVNLLFLLAVEKEGSNQHLALLSKLSKLLMNENFKQDLLNTKTPQEVLDVISKYENPNLAVNSNPQEKTKPAQEVSIVAVTACPTGIAHTYMAQEALEKAAKKLNVKIKIETNGASGVENKLTQDDIQNATGVILAVNRNVEVDRFNGIILGGMMAIDMGGPFNKAAYVFAIASLSQGASSSMAAVMVGGMVPPLAIALATTLFKNKFTLEQREAGSTVGVIALREIAEGAIDIQNFKAKLPIVFGNEDASSIHNNTSEVSSQGSIIENETNKLLVIEEADGFVNKIKSYDCLNHDDILKTLEFAIKAHKGQKRNSGQDYITHPVSVASIVLDYFKDTSSIIAALLHDVVEDTHYSLDDISNSFGGEVAILVEGVTKLSKIKFRDSAQAKAENLRKFILSISKDIRILIIKLADRLHNLRTIKYLSNKEKQKEIALETLEIYVPLAERIEAKEKYEYSKLEMFDDEIFVFTPKGKVISLPKGSIVLDFAYAIHTDIGDTCKGAKINGFNIDHVATLRNARGENYPNIIRAAKEAINAGADHITAHLREDRRHIKDKDIYDLKSYLTVPLNMELAPTQEMVDIACKVKPYAMQKKNKFYKHLNFP
;
A
#
# COMPACT_ATOMS: atom_id res chain seq x y z
N MET A 1 -23.14 26.44 25.25
CA MET A 1 -22.51 27.29 24.22
C MET A 1 -23.54 27.97 23.32
N VAL A 2 -24.44 27.23 22.65
CA VAL A 2 -25.49 27.77 21.76
C VAL A 2 -26.30 28.92 22.37
N ASN A 3 -26.72 28.80 23.64
CA ASN A 3 -27.49 29.85 24.32
C ASN A 3 -26.78 31.21 24.43
N LYS A 4 -25.44 31.24 24.37
CA LYS A 4 -24.62 32.46 24.47
C LYS A 4 -24.49 33.23 23.15
N LEU A 5 -24.95 32.68 22.03
CA LEU A 5 -24.98 33.38 20.74
C LEU A 5 -26.04 34.51 20.78
N SER A 6 -25.76 35.64 20.13
CA SER A 6 -26.74 36.73 20.01
C SER A 6 -27.80 36.42 18.94
N ASN A 7 -28.95 37.09 19.02
CA ASN A 7 -30.03 36.93 18.03
C ASN A 7 -29.65 37.50 16.65
N GLU A 8 -28.59 38.31 16.58
CA GLU A 8 -27.99 38.80 15.32
C GLU A 8 -27.15 37.73 14.61
N VAL A 9 -26.74 36.67 15.33
CA VAL A 9 -25.92 35.58 14.81
C VAL A 9 -26.77 34.34 14.53
N VAL A 10 -27.78 34.07 15.35
CA VAL A 10 -28.66 32.90 15.23
C VAL A 10 -30.11 33.31 15.48
N LYS A 11 -31.00 33.09 14.50
CA LYS A 11 -32.45 33.36 14.63
C LYS A 11 -33.20 32.29 15.43
N ASP A 12 -32.73 31.04 15.38
CA ASP A 12 -33.32 29.92 16.14
C ASP A 12 -32.23 29.05 16.79
N LYS A 13 -32.01 29.27 18.09
CA LYS A 13 -31.02 28.55 18.89
C LYS A 13 -31.37 27.07 19.08
N ASN A 14 -32.65 26.73 19.14
CA ASN A 14 -33.08 25.34 19.32
C ASN A 14 -32.81 24.53 18.05
N GLN A 15 -33.05 25.14 16.89
CA GLN A 15 -32.72 24.51 15.61
C GLN A 15 -31.21 24.31 15.45
N LEU A 16 -30.38 25.31 15.77
CA LEU A 16 -28.92 25.15 15.73
C LEU A 16 -28.45 24.02 16.65
N LEU A 17 -29.00 23.91 17.87
CA LEU A 17 -28.64 22.84 18.79
C LEU A 17 -28.99 21.46 18.21
N LYS A 18 -30.18 21.31 17.62
CA LYS A 18 -30.59 20.06 16.95
C LYS A 18 -29.64 19.70 15.81
N ASP A 19 -29.26 20.66 14.98
CA ASP A 19 -28.38 20.42 13.83
C ASP A 19 -26.96 20.01 14.27
N VAL A 20 -26.44 20.64 15.33
CA VAL A 20 -25.13 20.29 15.92
C VAL A 20 -25.17 18.89 16.54
N LEU A 21 -26.21 18.55 17.30
CA LEU A 21 -26.35 17.21 17.88
C LEU A 21 -26.57 16.12 16.83
N LEU A 22 -27.27 16.44 15.74
CA LEU A 22 -27.42 15.53 14.60
C LEU A 22 -26.08 15.31 13.88
N ARG A 23 -25.22 16.33 13.82
CA ARG A 23 -23.86 16.16 13.29
C ARG A 23 -22.99 15.34 14.23
N GLU A 24 -23.09 15.56 15.54
CA GLU A 24 -22.35 14.81 16.56
C GLU A 24 -22.72 13.32 16.54
N SER A 25 -24.00 12.98 16.38
CA SER A 25 -24.48 11.58 16.36
C SER A 25 -24.00 10.77 15.15
N GLN A 26 -23.51 11.42 14.10
CA GLN A 26 -22.88 10.74 12.97
C GLN A 26 -21.47 10.26 13.31
N THR A 27 -20.69 11.11 13.98
CA THR A 27 -19.32 10.86 14.44
C THR A 27 -18.94 11.98 15.39
N THR A 28 -18.24 11.64 16.48
CA THR A 28 -17.68 12.60 17.44
C THR A 28 -16.97 13.76 16.75
N THR A 29 -17.16 14.96 17.27
CA THR A 29 -16.40 16.17 16.90
C THR A 29 -15.27 16.47 17.88
N GLY A 30 -15.04 15.57 18.85
CA GLY A 30 -13.85 15.52 19.69
C GLY A 30 -12.66 14.98 18.90
N ILE A 31 -11.74 15.85 18.51
CA ILE A 31 -10.58 15.49 17.66
C ILE A 31 -9.38 14.94 18.45
N GLY A 32 -9.52 14.84 19.78
CA GLY A 32 -8.48 14.40 20.70
C GLY A 32 -7.54 15.51 21.17
N LYS A 33 -6.56 15.16 22.02
CA LYS A 33 -5.64 16.09 22.71
C LYS A 33 -6.37 17.20 23.48
N GLY A 34 -7.53 16.88 24.05
CA GLY A 34 -8.32 17.81 24.85
C GLY A 34 -9.12 18.85 24.05
N ILE A 35 -9.40 18.62 22.76
CA ILE A 35 -10.10 19.56 21.88
C ILE A 35 -11.37 18.94 21.26
N ALA A 36 -12.45 19.72 21.21
CA ALA A 36 -13.62 19.46 20.37
C ALA A 36 -13.98 20.66 19.50
N ILE A 37 -14.45 20.38 18.29
CA ILE A 37 -14.90 21.40 17.33
C ILE A 37 -16.32 21.07 16.84
N PRO A 38 -17.36 21.26 17.68
CA PRO A 38 -18.73 20.99 17.28
C PRO A 38 -19.14 21.97 16.19
N HIS A 39 -19.69 21.49 15.09
CA HIS A 39 -20.01 22.34 13.94
C HIS A 39 -21.23 21.82 13.19
N ALA A 40 -22.07 22.71 12.67
CA ALA A 40 -23.14 22.34 11.75
C ALA A 40 -23.50 23.51 10.83
N LYS A 41 -23.87 23.18 9.58
CA LYS A 41 -24.54 24.12 8.68
C LYS A 41 -26.02 24.16 9.06
N SER A 42 -26.55 25.34 9.34
CA SER A 42 -27.93 25.49 9.77
C SER A 42 -28.59 26.71 9.13
N ASP A 43 -29.85 26.55 8.71
CA ASP A 43 -30.71 27.65 8.25
C ASP A 43 -30.97 28.67 9.35
N SER A 44 -30.75 28.28 10.60
CA SER A 44 -30.95 29.12 11.78
C SER A 44 -29.82 30.12 12.03
N VAL A 45 -28.68 29.99 11.34
CA VAL A 45 -27.52 30.87 11.49
C VAL A 45 -27.62 32.00 10.47
N ILE A 46 -27.59 33.24 10.97
CA ILE A 46 -27.59 34.47 10.15
C ILE A 46 -26.15 34.86 9.79
N LYS A 47 -25.18 34.62 10.69
CA LYS A 47 -23.78 35.00 10.50
C LYS A 47 -22.85 33.92 11.02
N THR A 48 -21.93 33.46 10.18
CA THR A 48 -20.93 32.47 10.61
C THR A 48 -20.10 32.99 11.78
N SER A 49 -20.04 32.24 12.88
CA SER A 49 -19.38 32.65 14.13
C SER A 49 -18.78 31.45 14.89
N ILE A 50 -17.72 31.70 15.66
CA ILE A 50 -17.14 30.72 16.59
C ILE A 50 -17.50 31.11 18.01
N VAL A 51 -17.96 30.14 18.81
CA VAL A 51 -18.04 30.25 20.26
C VAL A 51 -16.94 29.41 20.87
N PHE A 52 -16.08 30.04 21.66
CA PHE A 52 -15.06 29.35 22.44
C PHE A 52 -15.59 29.07 23.86
N ALA A 53 -15.27 27.88 24.37
CA ALA A 53 -15.45 27.54 25.78
C ALA A 53 -14.25 26.74 26.29
N LYS A 54 -13.90 26.96 27.55
CA LYS A 54 -12.84 26.23 28.26
C LYS A 54 -13.42 25.53 29.49
N SER A 55 -13.07 24.27 29.69
CA SER A 55 -13.26 23.51 30.93
C SER A 55 -11.92 23.24 31.61
N ASN A 56 -11.77 23.67 32.87
CA ASN A 56 -10.57 23.40 33.67
C ASN A 56 -10.50 21.93 34.14
N GLN A 57 -11.66 21.25 34.28
CA GLN A 57 -11.73 19.85 34.72
C GLN A 57 -11.72 18.86 33.56
N GLY A 58 -11.94 19.33 32.32
CA GLY A 58 -12.23 18.47 31.17
C GLY A 58 -13.71 18.10 31.11
N ILE A 59 -14.18 17.71 29.94
CA ILE A 59 -15.55 17.26 29.68
C ILE A 59 -15.44 15.92 28.96
N GLU A 60 -16.17 14.91 29.44
CA GLU A 60 -16.33 13.66 28.71
C GLU A 60 -17.13 13.93 27.44
N TYR A 61 -16.48 13.77 26.29
CA TYR A 61 -16.98 14.20 24.99
C TYR A 61 -16.84 13.10 23.93
N GLU A 62 -16.55 11.86 24.36
CA GLU A 62 -16.29 10.73 23.45
C GLU A 62 -15.28 11.10 22.35
N ALA A 63 -14.19 11.78 22.74
CA ALA A 63 -13.15 12.19 21.79
C ALA A 63 -12.44 10.96 21.21
N ILE A 64 -11.87 11.09 20.02
CA ILE A 64 -11.22 9.98 19.30
C ILE A 64 -10.09 9.28 20.10
N ASP A 65 -9.48 9.99 21.07
CA ASP A 65 -8.44 9.44 21.94
C ASP A 65 -8.94 9.01 23.33
N ASP A 66 -10.26 8.94 23.53
CA ASP A 66 -10.96 8.64 24.78
C ASP A 66 -10.53 9.51 25.97
N LYS A 67 -9.98 10.70 25.71
CA LYS A 67 -9.57 11.65 26.75
C LYS A 67 -10.58 12.80 26.92
N PRO A 68 -10.70 13.37 28.13
CA PRO A 68 -11.55 14.54 28.37
C PRO A 68 -11.16 15.74 27.50
N VAL A 69 -12.16 16.52 27.08
CA VAL A 69 -11.99 17.75 26.30
C VAL A 69 -11.96 18.98 27.20
N ASN A 70 -10.91 19.79 27.09
CA ASN A 70 -10.76 21.05 27.82
C ASN A 70 -11.12 22.27 26.98
N LEU A 71 -10.95 22.23 25.66
CA LEU A 71 -11.16 23.34 24.75
C LEU A 71 -12.25 23.00 23.73
N LEU A 72 -13.31 23.82 23.68
CA LEU A 72 -14.44 23.61 22.78
C LEU A 72 -14.62 24.83 21.87
N PHE A 73 -14.74 24.56 20.57
CA PHE A 73 -14.95 25.58 19.54
C PHE A 73 -16.22 25.26 18.75
N LEU A 74 -17.36 25.80 19.18
CA LEU A 74 -18.61 25.63 18.46
C LEU A 74 -18.63 26.56 17.24
N LEU A 75 -18.68 25.99 16.03
CA LEU A 75 -18.84 26.74 14.79
C LEU A 75 -20.31 26.76 14.40
N ALA A 76 -20.93 27.94 14.51
CA ALA A 76 -22.25 28.22 13.96
C ALA A 76 -22.08 28.67 12.51
N VAL A 77 -22.60 27.89 11.55
CA VAL A 77 -22.33 28.08 10.12
C VAL A 77 -23.63 28.30 9.37
N GLU A 78 -23.67 29.35 8.56
CA GLU A 78 -24.78 29.63 7.65
C GLU A 78 -24.89 28.54 6.57
N LYS A 79 -26.13 28.16 6.21
CA LYS A 79 -26.36 27.10 5.21
C LYS A 79 -26.00 27.54 3.79
N GLU A 80 -26.31 28.78 3.42
CA GLU A 80 -26.03 29.38 2.11
C GLU A 80 -24.85 30.37 2.19
N GLY A 81 -23.67 29.85 2.50
CA GLY A 81 -22.41 30.61 2.46
C GLY A 81 -21.36 29.88 1.64
N SER A 82 -20.55 30.63 0.90
CA SER A 82 -19.37 30.14 0.17
C SER A 82 -18.43 29.31 1.06
N ASN A 83 -17.38 28.72 0.49
CA ASN A 83 -16.35 27.88 1.16
C ASN A 83 -15.66 28.49 2.42
N GLN A 84 -16.10 29.65 2.93
CA GLN A 84 -15.68 30.31 4.16
C GLN A 84 -15.67 29.40 5.38
N HIS A 85 -16.64 28.48 5.55
CA HIS A 85 -16.62 27.51 6.65
C HIS A 85 -15.35 26.66 6.67
N LEU A 86 -14.95 26.15 5.50
CA LEU A 86 -13.75 25.32 5.37
C LEU A 86 -12.49 26.15 5.62
N ALA A 87 -12.46 27.41 5.16
CA ALA A 87 -11.36 28.32 5.43
C ALA A 87 -11.23 28.65 6.93
N LEU A 88 -12.35 28.86 7.62
CA LEU A 88 -12.41 29.15 9.06
C LEU A 88 -11.96 27.94 9.90
N LEU A 89 -12.46 26.75 9.54
CA LEU A 89 -12.03 25.48 10.12
C LEU A 89 -10.53 25.27 9.90
N SER A 90 -10.01 25.53 8.69
CA SER A 90 -8.58 25.45 8.36
C SER A 90 -7.74 26.33 9.27
N LYS A 91 -8.10 27.61 9.36
CA LYS A 91 -7.37 28.60 10.17
C LYS A 91 -7.36 28.19 11.65
N LEU A 92 -8.52 27.79 12.18
CA LEU A 92 -8.65 27.32 13.55
C LEU A 92 -7.82 26.05 13.80
N SER A 93 -7.88 25.07 12.89
CA SER A 93 -7.08 23.84 13.00
C SER A 93 -5.58 24.13 12.99
N LYS A 94 -5.10 25.04 12.13
CA LYS A 94 -3.68 25.45 12.12
C LYS A 94 -3.25 26.07 13.45
N LEU A 95 -4.08 26.94 14.02
CA LEU A 95 -3.79 27.54 15.33
C LEU A 95 -3.73 26.47 16.42
N LEU A 96 -4.67 25.52 16.41
CA LEU A 96 -4.75 24.44 17.40
C LEU A 96 -3.63 23.37 17.27
N MET A 97 -2.95 23.30 16.13
CA MET A 97 -1.73 22.48 15.99
C MET A 97 -0.57 23.05 16.81
N ASN A 98 -0.54 24.36 17.05
CA ASN A 98 0.50 24.98 17.85
C ASN A 98 0.30 24.68 19.35
N GLU A 99 1.21 23.90 19.94
CA GLU A 99 1.17 23.55 21.36
C GLU A 99 1.22 24.78 22.28
N ASN A 100 1.98 25.82 21.91
CA ASN A 100 2.06 27.05 22.71
C ASN A 100 0.73 27.82 22.67
N PHE A 101 0.05 27.84 21.52
CA PHE A 101 -1.28 28.44 21.41
C PHE A 101 -2.29 27.73 22.32
N LYS A 102 -2.26 26.39 22.34
CA LYS A 102 -3.13 25.60 23.22
C LYS A 102 -2.84 25.85 24.70
N GLN A 103 -1.56 25.87 25.09
CA GLN A 103 -1.18 26.16 26.47
C GLN A 103 -1.56 27.59 26.88
N ASP A 104 -1.32 28.57 26.01
CA ASP A 104 -1.73 29.96 26.24
C ASP A 104 -3.26 30.04 26.41
N LEU A 105 -4.04 29.36 25.57
CA LEU A 105 -5.51 29.28 25.71
C LEU A 105 -5.96 28.60 27.01
N LEU A 106 -5.30 27.50 27.41
CA LEU A 106 -5.61 26.81 28.66
C LEU A 106 -5.35 27.71 29.88
N ASN A 107 -4.37 28.61 29.80
CA ASN A 107 -4.01 29.53 30.87
C ASN A 107 -4.91 30.78 30.95
N THR A 108 -5.72 31.07 29.92
CA THR A 108 -6.64 32.23 29.94
C THR A 108 -7.71 32.12 31.03
N LYS A 109 -8.09 33.26 31.61
CA LYS A 109 -9.13 33.37 32.65
C LYS A 109 -10.28 34.27 32.23
N THR A 110 -10.04 35.21 31.32
CA THR A 110 -11.04 36.18 30.87
C THR A 110 -11.29 36.07 29.36
N PRO A 111 -12.48 36.46 28.87
CA PRO A 111 -12.75 36.51 27.42
C PRO A 111 -11.78 37.41 26.65
N GLN A 112 -11.29 38.49 27.26
CA GLN A 112 -10.32 39.38 26.63
C GLN A 112 -8.98 38.69 26.42
N GLU A 113 -8.47 37.95 27.41
CA GLU A 113 -7.23 37.17 27.27
C GLU A 113 -7.33 36.12 26.14
N VAL A 114 -8.50 35.52 25.94
CA VAL A 114 -8.72 34.60 24.81
C VAL A 114 -8.56 35.33 23.47
N LEU A 115 -9.17 36.51 23.33
CA LEU A 115 -9.05 37.32 22.12
C LEU A 115 -7.62 37.80 21.89
N ASP A 116 -6.90 38.15 22.96
CA ASP A 116 -5.50 38.58 22.91
C ASP A 116 -4.59 37.43 22.46
N VAL A 117 -4.81 36.21 22.98
CA VAL A 117 -4.11 35.00 22.54
C VAL A 117 -4.42 34.70 21.07
N ILE A 118 -5.67 34.75 20.63
CA ILE A 118 -6.00 34.56 19.21
C ILE A 118 -5.29 35.60 18.35
N SER A 119 -5.33 36.88 18.72
CA SER A 119 -4.69 37.97 17.97
C SER A 119 -3.17 37.82 17.88
N LYS A 120 -2.52 37.41 18.98
CA LYS A 120 -1.07 37.15 19.06
C LYS A 120 -0.63 36.11 18.01
N TYR A 121 -1.40 35.04 17.85
CA TYR A 121 -1.03 33.95 16.93
C TYR A 121 -1.60 34.12 15.51
N GLU A 122 -2.64 34.93 15.32
CA GLU A 122 -3.11 35.33 13.99
C GLU A 122 -2.22 36.38 13.31
N ASN A 123 -1.62 37.30 14.09
CA ASN A 123 -0.77 38.39 13.58
C ASN A 123 0.54 38.50 14.37
N PRO A 124 1.50 37.57 14.18
CA PRO A 124 2.76 37.56 14.94
C PRO A 124 3.62 38.83 14.79
N ASN A 125 3.40 39.63 13.73
CA ASN A 125 4.10 40.89 13.48
C ASN A 125 3.61 42.08 14.33
N LEU A 126 2.46 41.98 15.01
CA LEU A 126 1.97 43.05 15.90
C LEU A 126 2.56 42.98 17.32
N ALA A 127 3.32 41.92 17.64
CA ALA A 127 3.84 41.65 18.99
C ALA A 127 5.37 41.81 19.14
N VAL A 128 6.03 42.52 18.21
CA VAL A 128 7.48 42.79 18.32
C VAL A 128 7.70 44.24 18.74
N ASN A 129 7.81 44.46 20.05
CA ASN A 129 8.56 45.57 20.63
C ASN A 129 8.89 45.27 22.09
N SER A 130 9.98 44.53 22.32
CA SER A 130 10.93 44.74 23.44
C SER A 130 11.99 43.63 23.52
N ASN A 131 13.14 43.84 22.84
CA ASN A 131 14.53 43.55 23.24
C ASN A 131 14.99 42.11 23.64
N PRO A 132 16.32 41.81 23.67
CA PRO A 132 17.25 41.81 22.55
C PRO A 132 18.13 40.53 22.48
N GLN A 133 18.53 40.18 21.25
CA GLN A 133 19.71 39.38 20.87
C GLN A 133 20.29 38.34 21.85
N GLU A 134 20.02 37.06 21.59
CA GLU A 134 21.00 36.00 21.85
C GLU A 134 21.83 35.74 20.59
N LYS A 135 23.13 36.06 20.70
CA LYS A 135 24.16 35.68 19.75
C LYS A 135 24.60 34.24 20.03
N THR A 136 24.35 33.32 19.10
CA THR A 136 25.06 32.04 19.02
C THR A 136 25.84 31.94 17.71
N LYS A 137 27.04 31.37 17.84
CA LYS A 137 28.18 31.31 16.89
C LYS A 137 27.85 30.60 15.56
N PRO A 138 28.65 30.85 14.50
CA PRO A 138 28.34 30.39 13.15
C PRO A 138 28.63 28.89 13.01
N ALA A 139 27.61 28.11 12.71
CA ALA A 139 27.75 26.71 12.30
C ALA A 139 26.80 26.46 11.11
N GLN A 140 27.44 26.41 9.94
CA GLN A 140 27.03 25.88 8.63
C GLN A 140 25.81 26.49 7.90
N GLU A 141 26.10 26.90 6.65
CA GLU A 141 25.19 27.39 5.63
C GLU A 141 24.02 26.42 5.36
N VAL A 142 22.87 26.99 5.01
CA VAL A 142 21.53 26.50 5.35
C VAL A 142 20.94 25.53 4.31
N SER A 143 19.95 24.74 4.72
CA SER A 143 18.55 24.82 4.24
C SER A 143 18.00 23.59 3.54
N ILE A 144 17.12 22.85 4.22
CA ILE A 144 16.25 21.88 3.54
C ILE A 144 14.99 22.63 3.10
N VAL A 145 14.49 22.35 1.91
CA VAL A 145 13.18 22.82 1.46
C VAL A 145 12.22 21.65 1.35
N ALA A 146 10.93 21.86 1.58
CA ALA A 146 9.94 20.80 1.51
C ALA A 146 8.65 21.25 0.83
N VAL A 147 7.92 20.31 0.25
CA VAL A 147 6.56 20.53 -0.25
C VAL A 147 5.62 19.48 0.30
N THR A 148 4.50 19.89 0.89
CA THR A 148 3.44 18.98 1.34
C THR A 148 2.17 19.20 0.52
N ALA A 149 1.51 18.13 0.06
CA ALA A 149 0.27 18.26 -0.72
C ALA A 149 -0.70 17.10 -0.49
N CYS A 150 -1.95 17.38 -0.13
CA CYS A 150 -3.00 16.37 -0.01
C CYS A 150 -4.35 16.90 -0.55
N PRO A 151 -5.05 16.15 -1.44
CA PRO A 151 -6.32 16.60 -2.01
C PRO A 151 -7.50 16.43 -1.05
N THR A 152 -7.42 15.49 -0.11
CA THR A 152 -8.50 15.15 0.83
C THR A 152 -8.27 15.84 2.17
N GLY A 153 -8.77 17.07 2.28
CA GLY A 153 -8.79 17.81 3.53
C GLY A 153 -7.55 18.65 3.82
N ILE A 154 -7.79 19.73 4.56
CA ILE A 154 -6.83 20.76 4.97
C ILE A 154 -5.85 20.20 6.01
N ALA A 155 -6.33 19.41 6.98
CA ALA A 155 -5.55 18.94 8.12
C ALA A 155 -4.30 18.13 7.73
N HIS A 156 -4.40 17.16 6.82
CA HIS A 156 -3.26 16.27 6.51
C HIS A 156 -2.07 17.00 5.88
N THR A 157 -2.31 18.04 5.08
CA THR A 157 -1.25 18.85 4.47
C THR A 157 -0.47 19.64 5.53
N TYR A 158 -1.17 20.22 6.51
CA TYR A 158 -0.55 20.98 7.61
C TYR A 158 0.06 20.08 8.69
N MET A 159 -0.52 18.92 8.96
CA MET A 159 0.07 17.93 9.87
C MET A 159 1.42 17.44 9.35
N ALA A 160 1.54 17.22 8.02
CA ALA A 160 2.80 16.89 7.39
C ALA A 160 3.83 18.03 7.51
N GLN A 161 3.41 19.29 7.32
CA GLN A 161 4.27 20.46 7.52
C GLN A 161 4.79 20.50 8.97
N GLU A 162 3.91 20.36 9.96
CA GLU A 162 4.26 20.43 11.38
C GLU A 162 5.22 19.28 11.80
N ALA A 163 4.98 18.07 11.29
CA ALA A 163 5.86 16.93 11.55
C ALA A 163 7.28 17.18 11.02
N LEU A 164 7.41 17.76 9.83
CA LEU A 164 8.68 18.13 9.22
C LEU A 164 9.38 19.27 10.00
N GLU A 165 8.65 20.30 10.43
CA GLU A 165 9.19 21.38 11.26
C GLU A 165 9.70 20.87 12.62
N LYS A 166 8.94 19.98 13.27
CA LYS A 166 9.33 19.35 14.54
C LYS A 166 10.59 18.48 14.38
N ALA A 167 10.66 17.68 13.32
CA ALA A 167 11.83 16.86 13.01
C ALA A 167 13.07 17.72 12.74
N ALA A 168 12.92 18.77 11.91
CA ALA A 168 13.98 19.71 11.60
C ALA A 168 14.50 20.42 12.86
N LYS A 169 13.60 20.90 13.74
CA LYS A 169 13.96 21.51 15.02
C LYS A 169 14.73 20.53 15.94
N LYS A 170 14.31 19.27 15.99
CA LYS A 170 15.00 18.21 16.77
C LYS A 170 16.41 17.94 16.26
N LEU A 171 16.60 18.02 14.95
CA LEU A 171 17.89 17.80 14.28
C LEU A 171 18.74 19.08 14.17
N ASN A 172 18.26 20.21 14.70
CA ASN A 172 18.87 21.53 14.53
C ASN A 172 19.11 21.91 13.05
N VAL A 173 18.20 21.50 12.18
CA VAL A 173 18.22 21.80 10.75
C VAL A 173 17.19 22.88 10.43
N LYS A 174 17.56 23.87 9.62
CA LYS A 174 16.65 24.91 9.16
C LYS A 174 15.90 24.43 7.92
N ILE A 175 14.57 24.45 7.97
CA ILE A 175 13.67 23.96 6.91
C ILE A 175 12.68 25.04 6.46
N LYS A 176 12.36 25.09 5.16
CA LYS A 176 11.29 25.93 4.60
C LYS A 176 10.30 25.06 3.82
N ILE A 177 9.00 25.19 4.09
CA ILE A 177 7.98 24.25 3.60
C ILE A 177 6.89 24.99 2.83
N GLU A 178 6.66 24.60 1.57
CA GLU A 178 5.48 24.97 0.78
C GLU A 178 4.35 23.99 1.03
N THR A 179 3.13 24.49 1.18
CA THR A 179 1.94 23.64 1.37
C THR A 179 0.94 23.82 0.25
N ASN A 180 0.38 22.71 -0.23
CA ASN A 180 -0.57 22.69 -1.34
C ASN A 180 -1.80 21.86 -0.93
N GLY A 181 -2.68 22.50 -0.16
CA GLY A 181 -3.89 21.89 0.38
C GLY A 181 -5.16 22.33 -0.34
N ALA A 182 -6.32 21.98 0.20
CA ALA A 182 -7.62 22.38 -0.36
C ALA A 182 -7.84 23.92 -0.41
N SER A 183 -7.06 24.68 0.35
CA SER A 183 -7.07 26.16 0.35
C SER A 183 -6.15 26.79 -0.70
N GLY A 184 -5.43 26.00 -1.49
CA GLY A 184 -4.43 26.48 -2.46
C GLY A 184 -2.99 26.34 -1.97
N VAL A 185 -2.07 27.02 -2.67
CA VAL A 185 -0.63 27.01 -2.36
C VAL A 185 -0.31 28.11 -1.35
N GLU A 186 0.32 27.76 -0.23
CA GLU A 186 0.83 28.69 0.78
C GLU A 186 2.35 28.49 0.97
N ASN A 187 3.04 29.54 1.44
CA ASN A 187 4.49 29.54 1.67
C ASN A 187 5.31 29.10 0.44
N LYS A 188 4.91 29.56 -0.76
CA LYS A 188 5.53 29.14 -2.02
C LYS A 188 7.06 29.35 -1.98
N LEU A 189 7.82 28.30 -2.28
CA LEU A 189 9.30 28.39 -2.30
C LEU A 189 9.75 29.21 -3.51
N THR A 190 10.69 30.12 -3.27
CA THR A 190 11.33 30.93 -4.32
C THR A 190 12.43 30.12 -5.00
N GLN A 191 12.91 30.58 -6.17
CA GLN A 191 14.06 29.95 -6.81
C GLN A 191 15.32 30.02 -5.93
N ASP A 192 15.51 31.13 -5.22
CA ASP A 192 16.64 31.28 -4.30
C ASP A 192 16.56 30.31 -3.12
N ASP A 193 15.36 30.04 -2.59
CA ASP A 193 15.18 29.04 -1.53
C ASP A 193 15.63 27.66 -2.01
N ILE A 194 15.38 27.34 -3.28
CA ILE A 194 15.64 26.03 -3.88
C ILE A 194 17.11 25.89 -4.27
N GLN A 195 17.72 26.93 -4.84
CA GLN A 195 19.12 26.91 -5.24
C GLN A 195 20.06 26.84 -4.04
N ASN A 196 19.70 27.50 -2.94
CA ASN A 196 20.46 27.46 -1.71
C ASN A 196 20.15 26.22 -0.85
N ALA A 197 19.19 25.38 -1.27
CA ALA A 197 18.79 24.21 -0.52
C ALA A 197 19.84 23.09 -0.59
N THR A 198 20.20 22.53 0.56
CA THR A 198 21.03 21.33 0.66
C THR A 198 20.25 20.05 0.35
N GLY A 199 18.92 20.08 0.47
CA GLY A 199 18.06 18.93 0.19
C GLY A 199 16.59 19.31 0.04
N VAL A 200 15.82 18.48 -0.66
CA VAL A 200 14.39 18.70 -0.95
C VAL A 200 13.57 17.52 -0.43
N ILE A 201 12.49 17.79 0.31
CA ILE A 201 11.53 16.78 0.80
C ILE A 201 10.19 16.97 0.10
N LEU A 202 9.70 15.95 -0.61
CA LEU A 202 8.39 15.99 -1.28
C LEU A 202 7.41 15.01 -0.63
N ALA A 203 6.45 15.53 0.15
CA ALA A 203 5.37 14.77 0.78
C ALA A 203 4.04 15.10 0.08
N VAL A 204 3.91 14.66 -1.18
CA VAL A 204 2.85 15.12 -2.09
C VAL A 204 1.97 13.95 -2.58
N ASN A 205 0.65 14.16 -2.57
CA ASN A 205 -0.39 13.26 -3.09
C ASN A 205 -1.27 13.98 -4.15
N ARG A 206 -0.72 15.02 -4.79
CA ARG A 206 -1.31 15.80 -5.90
C ARG A 206 -0.18 16.36 -6.77
N ASN A 207 -0.48 16.68 -8.04
CA ASN A 207 0.40 17.46 -8.92
C ASN A 207 0.86 18.77 -8.27
N VAL A 208 2.17 18.86 -8.03
CA VAL A 208 2.91 20.07 -7.66
C VAL A 208 3.93 20.35 -8.76
N GLU A 209 4.26 21.62 -8.98
CA GLU A 209 5.27 22.08 -9.94
C GLU A 209 6.68 21.64 -9.47
N VAL A 210 7.02 20.36 -9.69
CA VAL A 210 8.31 19.76 -9.27
C VAL A 210 9.49 20.25 -10.12
N ASP A 211 9.23 20.78 -11.32
CA ASP A 211 10.25 21.17 -12.30
C ASP A 211 11.26 22.20 -11.80
N ARG A 212 10.87 23.01 -10.80
CA ARG A 212 11.75 24.02 -10.21
C ARG A 212 12.83 23.46 -9.27
N PHE A 213 12.78 22.19 -8.87
CA PHE A 213 13.76 21.53 -7.99
C PHE A 213 14.76 20.61 -8.72
N ASN A 214 14.54 20.39 -10.01
CA ASN A 214 15.12 19.28 -10.75
C ASN A 214 16.63 19.38 -11.01
N GLY A 215 17.19 20.59 -11.09
CA GLY A 215 18.58 20.75 -11.56
C GLY A 215 19.63 20.10 -10.66
N ILE A 216 19.69 20.50 -9.39
CA ILE A 216 20.73 20.04 -8.45
C ILE A 216 20.56 18.55 -8.14
N ILE A 217 19.32 18.10 -7.95
CA ILE A 217 19.01 16.70 -7.63
C ILE A 217 19.38 15.79 -8.80
N LEU A 218 18.95 16.12 -10.01
CA LEU A 218 19.23 15.29 -11.18
C LEU A 218 20.71 15.33 -11.56
N GLY A 219 21.37 16.49 -11.45
CA GLY A 219 22.81 16.61 -11.66
C GLY A 219 23.62 15.79 -10.65
N GLY A 220 23.23 15.80 -9.37
CA GLY A 220 23.84 14.98 -8.33
C GLY A 220 23.62 13.48 -8.55
N MET A 221 22.38 13.09 -8.88
CA MET A 221 22.05 11.69 -9.21
C MET A 221 22.82 11.18 -10.43
N MET A 222 23.06 12.02 -11.44
CA MET A 222 23.91 11.69 -12.58
C MET A 222 25.37 11.47 -12.19
N ALA A 223 25.89 12.24 -11.22
CA ALA A 223 27.29 12.23 -10.85
C ALA A 223 27.69 11.10 -9.88
N ILE A 224 26.76 10.57 -9.08
CA ILE A 224 27.07 9.67 -7.96
C ILE A 224 27.49 8.27 -8.40
N ASP A 225 26.82 7.68 -9.40
CA ASP A 225 27.05 6.28 -9.78
C ASP A 225 27.48 6.09 -11.26
N MET A 226 27.80 7.18 -11.96
CA MET A 226 28.46 7.22 -13.28
C MET A 226 27.89 6.23 -14.31
N GLY A 227 26.57 6.07 -14.36
CA GLY A 227 25.88 5.13 -15.25
C GLY A 227 25.20 3.97 -14.52
N GLY A 228 25.15 4.00 -13.19
CA GLY A 228 24.33 3.11 -12.38
C GLY A 228 22.83 3.45 -12.40
N PRO A 229 22.04 2.82 -11.51
CA PRO A 229 20.59 2.97 -11.47
C PRO A 229 20.13 4.41 -11.14
N PHE A 230 20.88 5.18 -10.35
CA PHE A 230 20.54 6.56 -10.00
C PHE A 230 20.77 7.51 -11.18
N ASN A 231 21.87 7.36 -11.92
CA ASN A 231 22.13 8.10 -13.16
C ASN A 231 21.07 7.80 -14.24
N LYS A 232 20.73 6.52 -14.48
CA LYS A 232 19.69 6.15 -15.46
C LYS A 232 18.31 6.69 -15.06
N ALA A 233 17.96 6.66 -13.77
CA ALA A 233 16.71 7.23 -13.28
C ALA A 233 16.66 8.75 -13.49
N ALA A 234 17.76 9.47 -13.22
CA ALA A 234 17.84 10.91 -13.45
C ALA A 234 17.71 11.28 -14.93
N TYR A 235 18.35 10.53 -15.82
CA TYR A 235 18.28 10.75 -17.27
C TYR A 235 16.88 10.50 -17.83
N VAL A 236 16.21 9.42 -17.40
CA VAL A 236 14.83 9.11 -17.80
C VAL A 236 13.87 10.19 -17.32
N PHE A 237 14.03 10.64 -16.08
CA PHE A 237 13.22 11.70 -15.52
C PHE A 237 13.42 13.03 -16.29
N ALA A 238 14.66 13.38 -16.65
CA ALA A 238 14.93 14.57 -17.45
C ALA A 238 14.34 14.51 -18.87
N ILE A 239 14.32 13.34 -19.52
CA ILE A 239 13.62 13.16 -20.81
C ILE A 239 12.12 13.37 -20.66
N ALA A 240 11.53 12.82 -19.59
CA ALA A 240 10.11 12.97 -19.30
C ALA A 240 9.73 14.43 -18.98
N SER A 241 10.63 15.18 -18.32
CA SER A 241 10.47 16.62 -18.09
C SER A 241 10.68 17.45 -19.36
N LEU A 242 11.58 17.03 -20.27
CA LEU A 242 11.83 17.72 -21.53
C LEU A 242 10.62 17.70 -22.47
N SER A 243 9.87 16.59 -22.50
CA SER A 243 8.61 16.49 -23.29
C SER A 243 7.49 17.39 -22.76
N GLN A 244 7.64 17.89 -21.54
CA GLN A 244 6.74 18.85 -20.88
C GLN A 244 7.26 20.30 -20.96
N GLY A 245 8.36 20.54 -21.68
CA GLY A 245 8.94 21.87 -21.90
C GLY A 245 9.97 22.31 -20.86
N ALA A 246 10.29 21.48 -19.86
CA ALA A 246 11.26 21.79 -18.80
C ALA A 246 12.70 21.43 -19.20
N SER A 247 13.32 22.28 -20.02
CA SER A 247 14.68 22.09 -20.58
C SER A 247 15.81 22.19 -19.55
N SER A 248 15.58 22.83 -18.40
CA SER A 248 16.53 22.97 -17.30
C SER A 248 16.92 21.61 -16.68
N SER A 249 15.97 20.68 -16.58
CA SER A 249 16.21 19.32 -16.08
C SER A 249 17.18 18.55 -16.97
N MET A 250 17.02 18.68 -18.28
CA MET A 250 17.90 18.07 -19.27
C MET A 250 19.30 18.68 -19.25
N ALA A 251 19.40 20.01 -19.13
CA ALA A 251 20.67 20.71 -19.03
C ALA A 251 21.47 20.27 -17.79
N ALA A 252 20.80 20.10 -16.65
CA ALA A 252 21.46 19.69 -15.41
C ALA A 252 21.94 18.23 -15.44
N VAL A 253 21.15 17.33 -16.05
CA VAL A 253 21.56 15.93 -16.27
C VAL A 253 22.80 15.85 -17.16
N MET A 254 22.84 16.64 -18.23
CA MET A 254 23.99 16.69 -19.15
C MET A 254 25.25 17.19 -18.42
N VAL A 255 25.16 18.31 -17.69
CA VAL A 255 26.30 18.82 -16.92
C VAL A 255 26.75 17.80 -15.86
N GLY A 256 25.83 17.16 -15.15
CA GLY A 256 26.13 16.13 -14.15
C GLY A 256 26.80 14.87 -14.73
N GLY A 257 26.48 14.50 -15.97
CA GLY A 257 27.07 13.37 -16.68
C GLY A 257 28.51 13.63 -17.16
N MET A 258 28.78 14.83 -17.68
CA MET A 258 30.11 15.15 -18.23
C MET A 258 31.16 15.51 -17.18
N VAL A 259 30.78 16.25 -16.13
CA VAL A 259 31.73 16.88 -15.20
C VAL A 259 32.62 15.88 -14.48
N PRO A 260 32.11 14.79 -13.86
CA PRO A 260 32.96 13.86 -13.12
C PRO A 260 33.97 13.10 -14.01
N PRO A 261 33.59 12.51 -15.17
CA PRO A 261 34.54 11.87 -16.07
C PRO A 261 35.59 12.84 -16.66
N LEU A 262 35.20 14.07 -17.02
CA LEU A 262 36.15 15.09 -17.47
C LEU A 262 37.14 15.50 -16.38
N ALA A 263 36.68 15.62 -15.14
CA ALA A 263 37.55 15.89 -13.99
C ALA A 263 38.56 14.76 -13.76
N ILE A 264 38.16 13.49 -13.93
CA ILE A 264 39.05 12.32 -13.85
C ILE A 264 40.09 12.34 -14.99
N ALA A 265 39.66 12.63 -16.22
CA ALA A 265 40.56 12.76 -17.37
C ALA A 265 41.58 13.90 -17.20
N LEU A 266 41.15 15.02 -16.65
CA LEU A 266 42.03 16.15 -16.33
C LEU A 266 43.00 15.82 -15.20
N ALA A 267 42.53 15.13 -14.15
CA ALA A 267 43.36 14.75 -13.02
C ALA A 267 44.48 13.77 -13.41
N THR A 268 44.16 12.78 -14.22
CA THR A 268 45.11 11.77 -14.72
C THR A 268 46.15 12.38 -15.67
N THR A 269 45.79 13.41 -16.44
CA THR A 269 46.71 14.10 -17.36
C THR A 269 47.62 15.12 -16.65
N LEU A 270 47.09 15.87 -15.66
CA LEU A 270 47.84 16.90 -14.94
C LEU A 270 48.70 16.34 -13.79
N PHE A 271 48.20 15.36 -13.03
CA PHE A 271 48.89 14.82 -11.85
C PHE A 271 49.57 13.49 -12.14
N LYS A 272 50.41 13.47 -13.18
CA LYS A 272 51.08 12.28 -13.74
C LYS A 272 51.79 11.37 -12.73
N ASN A 273 52.24 11.91 -11.60
CA ASN A 273 52.95 11.17 -10.55
C ASN A 273 52.02 10.51 -9.52
N LYS A 274 50.72 10.83 -9.53
CA LYS A 274 49.71 10.23 -8.65
C LYS A 274 48.96 9.04 -9.28
N PHE A 275 49.18 8.81 -10.57
CA PHE A 275 48.45 7.81 -11.35
C PHE A 275 49.43 6.93 -12.14
N THR A 276 49.12 5.63 -12.25
CA THR A 276 49.92 4.68 -13.03
C THR A 276 49.85 4.99 -14.52
N LEU A 277 50.76 4.42 -15.32
CA LEU A 277 50.73 4.59 -16.78
C LEU A 277 49.40 4.11 -17.38
N GLU A 278 48.91 2.95 -16.95
CA GLU A 278 47.60 2.42 -17.37
C GLU A 278 46.44 3.35 -16.98
N GLN A 279 46.42 3.91 -15.77
CA GLN A 279 45.39 4.87 -15.34
C GLN A 279 45.42 6.17 -16.16
N ARG A 280 46.60 6.59 -16.60
CA ARG A 280 46.78 7.81 -17.40
C ARG A 280 46.34 7.61 -18.85
N GLU A 281 46.61 6.45 -19.42
CA GLU A 281 46.11 6.07 -20.74
C GLU A 281 44.58 5.91 -20.73
N ALA A 282 44.04 5.24 -19.72
CA ALA A 282 42.61 5.13 -19.49
C ALA A 282 41.95 6.50 -19.31
N GLY A 283 42.56 7.40 -18.54
CA GLY A 283 42.06 8.75 -18.31
C GLY A 283 41.88 9.59 -19.57
N SER A 284 42.78 9.47 -20.55
CA SER A 284 42.64 10.15 -21.84
C SER A 284 41.44 9.63 -22.66
N THR A 285 41.20 8.32 -22.59
CA THR A 285 40.07 7.65 -23.24
C THR A 285 38.75 8.05 -22.57
N VAL A 286 38.72 8.11 -21.24
CA VAL A 286 37.57 8.57 -20.45
C VAL A 286 37.21 10.01 -20.79
N GLY A 287 38.19 10.90 -20.98
CA GLY A 287 37.91 12.29 -21.39
C GLY A 287 37.21 12.41 -22.75
N VAL A 288 37.60 11.59 -23.73
CA VAL A 288 36.98 11.57 -25.08
C VAL A 288 35.55 11.04 -25.03
N ILE A 289 35.32 10.02 -24.21
CA ILE A 289 34.02 9.36 -24.08
C ILE A 289 33.07 10.22 -23.20
N ALA A 290 33.60 10.98 -22.24
CA ALA A 290 32.88 11.95 -21.42
C ALA A 290 32.26 13.10 -22.24
N LEU A 291 32.98 13.61 -23.24
CA LEU A 291 32.46 14.62 -24.19
C LEU A 291 31.27 14.12 -25.00
N ARG A 292 30.99 12.81 -24.96
CA ARG A 292 29.87 12.15 -25.62
C ARG A 292 28.82 11.63 -24.63
N GLU A 293 28.78 12.15 -23.39
CA GLU A 293 27.81 11.76 -22.33
C GLU A 293 27.89 10.31 -21.86
N ILE A 294 28.99 9.61 -22.15
CA ILE A 294 29.15 8.23 -21.72
C ILE A 294 29.99 8.24 -20.42
N ALA A 295 29.28 8.24 -19.28
CA ALA A 295 29.92 8.23 -17.96
C ALA A 295 30.44 6.84 -17.54
N GLU A 296 29.88 5.76 -18.10
CA GLU A 296 30.17 4.36 -17.74
C GLU A 296 31.67 4.02 -17.91
N GLY A 297 32.38 4.68 -18.83
CA GLY A 297 33.82 4.48 -19.03
C GLY A 297 34.70 4.94 -17.86
N ALA A 298 34.19 5.77 -16.94
CA ALA A 298 34.94 6.27 -15.78
C ALA A 298 34.91 5.30 -14.57
N ILE A 299 34.01 4.31 -14.58
CA ILE A 299 33.80 3.35 -13.49
C ILE A 299 35.09 2.54 -13.21
N ASP A 300 35.78 2.12 -14.26
CA ASP A 300 37.00 1.31 -14.13
C ASP A 300 38.14 2.10 -13.45
N ILE A 301 38.22 3.41 -13.64
CA ILE A 301 39.26 4.26 -13.04
C ILE A 301 39.02 4.51 -11.54
N GLN A 302 37.76 4.63 -11.10
CA GLN A 302 37.41 4.77 -9.68
C GLN A 302 37.73 3.52 -8.85
N ASN A 303 37.56 2.33 -9.44
CA ASN A 303 37.80 1.05 -8.77
C ASN A 303 39.29 0.72 -8.58
N PHE A 304 40.19 1.42 -9.28
CA PHE A 304 41.59 1.41 -8.90
C PHE A 304 41.75 2.28 -7.66
N LYS A 305 42.02 1.64 -6.51
CA LYS A 305 42.44 2.30 -5.27
C LYS A 305 43.58 3.30 -5.51
N ALA A 306 43.25 4.54 -5.83
CA ALA A 306 44.06 5.66 -5.38
C ALA A 306 43.94 5.62 -3.86
N LYS A 307 45.07 5.44 -3.16
CA LYS A 307 45.15 5.46 -1.70
C LYS A 307 44.46 6.72 -1.16
N LEU A 308 43.19 6.60 -0.81
CA LEU A 308 42.42 7.55 -0.03
C LEU A 308 41.80 6.75 1.12
N PRO A 309 42.25 6.97 2.37
CA PRO A 309 41.91 6.10 3.47
C PRO A 309 40.62 6.58 4.13
N ILE A 310 39.49 5.89 3.95
CA ILE A 310 38.40 5.92 4.93
C ILE A 310 37.79 4.51 5.03
N VAL A 311 37.89 3.94 6.24
CA VAL A 311 37.43 2.62 6.69
C VAL A 311 36.15 2.80 7.48
N PHE A 312 35.20 1.86 7.38
CA PHE A 312 34.39 1.19 8.45
C PHE A 312 33.42 0.25 7.72
N GLY A 313 33.20 -1.03 7.99
CA GLY A 313 33.68 -2.04 8.95
C GLY A 313 32.86 -3.31 8.64
N ASN A 314 33.49 -4.48 8.62
CA ASN A 314 32.90 -5.79 8.29
C ASN A 314 32.63 -6.59 9.59
N GLU A 315 32.03 -7.79 9.44
CA GLU A 315 31.81 -8.90 10.41
C GLU A 315 30.37 -8.96 10.99
N ASP A 316 29.61 -10.06 10.97
CA ASP A 316 29.90 -11.46 10.65
C ASP A 316 28.62 -12.25 10.32
N ALA A 317 28.77 -13.29 9.49
CA ALA A 317 27.82 -14.37 9.29
C ALA A 317 28.34 -15.65 9.98
N SER A 318 27.52 -16.36 10.74
CA SER A 318 27.34 -17.83 10.65
C SER A 318 26.63 -18.48 11.84
N SER A 319 25.92 -19.56 11.48
CA SER A 319 25.43 -20.69 12.29
C SER A 319 23.94 -20.67 12.67
N ILE A 320 23.16 -21.57 12.05
CA ILE A 320 22.51 -22.72 12.71
C ILE A 320 21.85 -23.61 11.63
N HIS A 321 22.00 -24.93 11.84
CA HIS A 321 21.75 -26.05 10.95
C HIS A 321 20.28 -26.32 10.58
N ASN A 322 20.13 -26.96 9.40
CA ASN A 322 18.97 -27.70 8.91
C ASN A 322 18.46 -28.75 9.90
N ASN A 323 17.14 -28.94 9.95
CA ASN A 323 16.50 -30.26 10.06
C ASN A 323 15.04 -30.20 9.56
N THR A 324 14.80 -30.81 8.40
CA THR A 324 13.50 -31.25 7.90
C THR A 324 13.29 -32.70 8.28
N SER A 325 12.16 -33.04 8.89
CA SER A 325 11.73 -34.44 9.06
C SER A 325 10.28 -34.60 8.61
N GLU A 326 10.13 -35.38 7.54
CA GLU A 326 8.91 -36.06 7.12
C GLU A 326 8.41 -36.98 8.25
N VAL A 327 7.10 -37.07 8.46
CA VAL A 327 6.49 -38.16 9.21
C VAL A 327 5.33 -38.74 8.40
N SER A 328 5.57 -39.97 7.96
CA SER A 328 4.60 -40.91 7.40
C SER A 328 3.71 -41.52 8.49
N SER A 329 2.48 -41.83 8.10
CA SER A 329 1.44 -42.57 8.82
C SER A 329 1.91 -43.84 9.55
N GLN A 330 1.49 -44.01 10.81
CA GLN A 330 1.11 -45.29 11.40
C GLN A 330 0.15 -45.06 12.56
N GLY A 331 -0.99 -45.77 12.55
CA GLY A 331 -2.01 -45.68 13.58
C GLY A 331 -1.63 -46.42 14.86
N SER A 332 -2.13 -45.91 15.97
CA SER A 332 -2.22 -46.64 17.23
C SER A 332 -3.53 -46.27 17.92
N ILE A 333 -4.36 -47.30 18.13
CA ILE A 333 -5.59 -47.28 18.91
C ILE A 333 -5.20 -47.09 20.38
N ILE A 334 -5.78 -46.07 21.04
CA ILE A 334 -5.87 -46.01 22.49
C ILE A 334 -7.34 -45.71 22.79
N GLU A 335 -8.05 -46.73 23.25
CA GLU A 335 -9.40 -46.62 23.80
C GLU A 335 -9.36 -45.80 25.09
N ASN A 336 -10.30 -44.86 25.23
CA ASN A 336 -10.82 -44.48 26.54
C ASN A 336 -12.31 -44.15 26.40
N GLU A 337 -13.11 -44.91 27.14
CA GLU A 337 -14.55 -44.81 27.26
C GLU A 337 -14.92 -43.51 27.97
N THR A 338 -15.59 -42.58 27.27
CA THR A 338 -16.76 -41.80 27.73
C THR A 338 -17.08 -40.68 26.72
N ASN A 339 -18.37 -40.54 26.40
CA ASN A 339 -18.97 -39.59 25.44
C ASN A 339 -18.69 -39.83 23.94
N LYS A 340 -19.50 -40.73 23.38
CA LYS A 340 -19.69 -40.91 21.94
C LYS A 340 -20.43 -39.68 21.36
N LEU A 341 -19.71 -38.58 21.10
CA LEU A 341 -20.12 -37.66 20.05
C LEU A 341 -20.08 -38.43 18.74
N LEU A 342 -21.08 -38.23 17.88
CA LEU A 342 -21.05 -38.75 16.51
C LEU A 342 -19.73 -38.32 15.88
N VAL A 343 -18.85 -39.30 15.62
CA VAL A 343 -17.51 -39.08 15.05
C VAL A 343 -17.70 -38.59 13.63
N ILE A 344 -17.77 -37.28 13.50
CA ILE A 344 -17.60 -36.56 12.26
C ILE A 344 -16.12 -36.20 12.26
N GLU A 345 -15.32 -36.83 11.40
CA GLU A 345 -13.85 -36.63 11.36
C GLU A 345 -13.44 -35.15 11.34
N GLU A 346 -14.26 -34.30 10.70
CA GLU A 346 -14.05 -32.86 10.61
C GLU A 346 -14.23 -32.14 11.98
N ALA A 347 -15.14 -32.63 12.82
CA ALA A 347 -15.33 -32.13 14.19
C ALA A 347 -14.14 -32.51 15.09
N ASP A 348 -13.63 -33.73 14.98
CA ASP A 348 -12.45 -34.16 15.74
C ASP A 348 -11.20 -33.40 15.32
N GLY A 349 -11.02 -33.17 14.02
CA GLY A 349 -9.95 -32.32 13.49
C GLY A 349 -10.02 -30.89 14.04
N PHE A 350 -11.23 -30.33 14.10
CA PHE A 350 -11.45 -29.00 14.68
C PHE A 350 -11.18 -28.95 16.19
N VAL A 351 -11.63 -29.96 16.95
CA VAL A 351 -11.36 -30.06 18.39
C VAL A 351 -9.87 -30.14 18.68
N ASN A 352 -9.12 -30.93 17.89
CA ASN A 352 -7.66 -30.98 18.02
C ASN A 352 -7.01 -29.64 17.66
N LYS A 353 -7.54 -28.92 16.66
CA LYS A 353 -7.05 -27.59 16.28
C LYS A 353 -7.26 -26.57 17.40
N ILE A 354 -8.44 -26.48 18.01
CA ILE A 354 -8.69 -25.52 19.11
C ILE A 354 -7.86 -25.82 20.36
N LYS A 355 -7.58 -27.10 20.66
CA LYS A 355 -6.73 -27.51 21.79
C LYS A 355 -5.31 -26.98 21.70
N SER A 356 -4.83 -26.62 20.51
CA SER A 356 -3.51 -26.01 20.32
C SER A 356 -3.44 -24.53 20.71
N TYR A 357 -4.57 -23.91 21.08
CA TYR A 357 -4.67 -22.50 21.44
C TYR A 357 -5.14 -22.30 22.89
N ASP A 358 -4.21 -22.00 23.79
CA ASP A 358 -4.49 -21.81 25.23
C ASP A 358 -5.38 -20.58 25.55
N CYS A 359 -5.48 -19.62 24.63
CA CYS A 359 -6.25 -18.39 24.83
C CYS A 359 -7.77 -18.56 24.66
N LEU A 360 -8.23 -19.76 24.26
CA LEU A 360 -9.63 -20.07 24.00
C LEU A 360 -10.29 -20.75 25.20
N ASN A 361 -11.56 -20.46 25.45
CA ASN A 361 -12.36 -21.26 26.38
C ASN A 361 -12.86 -22.53 25.68
N HIS A 362 -12.09 -23.61 25.77
CA HIS A 362 -12.38 -24.88 25.09
C HIS A 362 -13.71 -25.48 25.53
N ASP A 363 -14.05 -25.37 26.81
CA ASP A 363 -15.28 -25.95 27.36
C ASP A 363 -16.53 -25.30 26.74
N ASP A 364 -16.52 -23.98 26.58
CA ASP A 364 -17.65 -23.27 25.97
C ASP A 364 -17.78 -23.62 24.48
N ILE A 365 -16.66 -23.70 23.75
CA ILE A 365 -16.64 -24.09 22.33
C ILE A 365 -17.17 -25.52 22.16
N LEU A 366 -16.76 -26.46 23.02
CA LEU A 366 -17.23 -27.84 22.98
C LEU A 366 -18.73 -27.94 23.28
N LYS A 367 -19.24 -27.23 24.29
CA LYS A 367 -20.67 -27.14 24.58
C LYS A 367 -21.46 -26.55 23.40
N THR A 368 -20.92 -25.52 22.75
CA THR A 368 -21.53 -24.93 21.55
C THR A 368 -21.55 -25.92 20.39
N LEU A 369 -20.47 -26.67 20.18
CA LEU A 369 -20.40 -27.69 19.14
C LEU A 369 -21.46 -28.78 19.36
N GLU A 370 -21.61 -29.28 20.58
CA GLU A 370 -22.68 -30.23 20.95
C GLU A 370 -24.07 -29.65 20.68
N PHE A 371 -24.28 -28.40 21.05
CA PHE A 371 -25.53 -27.69 20.79
C PHE A 371 -25.83 -27.58 19.29
N ALA A 372 -24.85 -27.17 18.48
CA ALA A 372 -24.99 -27.05 17.03
C ALA A 372 -25.25 -28.42 16.36
N ILE A 373 -24.58 -29.49 16.79
CA ILE A 373 -24.83 -30.86 16.35
C ILE A 373 -26.29 -31.25 16.62
N LYS A 374 -26.78 -30.93 17.81
CA LYS A 374 -28.16 -31.23 18.21
C LYS A 374 -29.18 -30.40 17.42
N ALA A 375 -28.89 -29.11 17.21
CA ALA A 375 -29.76 -28.18 16.49
C ALA A 375 -29.96 -28.60 15.02
N HIS A 376 -28.88 -29.01 14.35
CA HIS A 376 -28.91 -29.44 12.95
C HIS A 376 -29.09 -30.96 12.76
N LYS A 377 -29.54 -31.68 13.80
CA LYS A 377 -29.68 -33.13 13.76
C LYS A 377 -30.65 -33.57 12.65
N GLY A 378 -30.17 -34.43 11.75
CA GLY A 378 -30.95 -34.95 10.62
C GLY A 378 -30.96 -34.05 9.37
N GLN A 379 -30.40 -32.84 9.45
CA GLN A 379 -30.21 -31.97 8.30
C GLN A 379 -28.98 -32.42 7.50
N LYS A 380 -29.11 -32.41 6.16
CA LYS A 380 -28.05 -32.81 5.23
C LYS A 380 -27.67 -31.65 4.31
N ARG A 381 -26.39 -31.55 3.97
CA ARG A 381 -25.90 -30.69 2.89
C ARG A 381 -26.27 -31.28 1.53
N ASN A 382 -26.19 -30.46 0.49
CA ASN A 382 -26.35 -30.93 -0.90
C ASN A 382 -25.29 -31.97 -1.31
N SER A 383 -24.17 -32.05 -0.58
CA SER A 383 -23.17 -33.12 -0.74
C SER A 383 -23.58 -34.48 -0.17
N GLY A 384 -24.66 -34.53 0.63
CA GLY A 384 -25.09 -35.71 1.39
C GLY A 384 -24.46 -35.85 2.78
N GLN A 385 -23.48 -34.99 3.13
CA GLN A 385 -22.87 -34.93 4.46
C GLN A 385 -23.84 -34.34 5.49
N ASP A 386 -23.58 -34.58 6.78
CA ASP A 386 -24.32 -33.93 7.87
C ASP A 386 -24.15 -32.42 7.84
N TYR A 387 -25.19 -31.66 8.16
CA TYR A 387 -25.14 -30.20 8.04
C TYR A 387 -24.06 -29.55 8.90
N ILE A 388 -23.80 -30.10 10.08
CA ILE A 388 -22.80 -29.59 11.03
C ILE A 388 -21.38 -29.48 10.45
N THR A 389 -21.06 -30.25 9.41
CA THR A 389 -19.79 -30.15 8.68
C THR A 389 -19.54 -28.73 8.16
N HIS A 390 -20.60 -27.99 7.83
CA HIS A 390 -20.51 -26.60 7.38
C HIS A 390 -20.19 -25.61 8.52
N PRO A 391 -20.96 -25.51 9.61
CA PRO A 391 -20.59 -24.65 10.74
C PRO A 391 -19.20 -24.95 11.32
N VAL A 392 -18.80 -26.23 11.41
CA VAL A 392 -17.45 -26.61 11.86
C VAL A 392 -16.37 -26.09 10.90
N SER A 393 -16.60 -26.22 9.60
CA SER A 393 -15.67 -25.68 8.59
C SER A 393 -15.59 -24.16 8.63
N VAL A 394 -16.71 -23.47 8.85
CA VAL A 394 -16.75 -22.01 9.00
C VAL A 394 -16.00 -21.59 10.27
N ALA A 395 -16.24 -22.24 11.40
CA ALA A 395 -15.53 -21.98 12.64
C ALA A 395 -14.02 -22.25 12.53
N SER A 396 -13.62 -23.28 11.78
CA SER A 396 -12.21 -23.58 11.52
C SER A 396 -11.52 -22.50 10.68
N ILE A 397 -12.24 -21.89 9.73
CA ILE A 397 -11.76 -20.73 8.95
C ILE A 397 -11.67 -19.50 9.86
N VAL A 398 -12.71 -19.23 10.65
CA VAL A 398 -12.75 -18.06 11.56
C VAL A 398 -11.63 -18.13 12.58
N LEU A 399 -11.30 -19.31 13.09
CA LEU A 399 -10.16 -19.55 13.99
C LEU A 399 -8.81 -19.12 13.40
N ASP A 400 -8.66 -19.16 12.07
CA ASP A 400 -7.43 -18.71 11.40
C ASP A 400 -7.27 -17.18 11.44
N TYR A 401 -8.37 -16.42 11.61
CA TYR A 401 -8.38 -14.96 11.70
C TYR A 401 -8.48 -14.46 13.15
N PHE A 402 -9.41 -15.04 13.92
CA PHE A 402 -9.69 -14.64 15.28
C PHE A 402 -9.48 -15.80 16.26
N LYS A 403 -8.64 -15.54 17.26
CA LYS A 403 -8.35 -16.47 18.36
C LYS A 403 -9.14 -16.10 19.61
N ASP A 404 -10.41 -15.73 19.43
CA ASP A 404 -11.34 -15.43 20.51
C ASP A 404 -12.52 -16.39 20.52
N THR A 405 -12.97 -16.75 21.73
CA THR A 405 -14.04 -17.71 21.96
C THR A 405 -15.37 -17.26 21.33
N SER A 406 -15.73 -15.98 21.46
CA SER A 406 -17.01 -15.45 21.00
C SER A 406 -17.19 -15.55 19.48
N SER A 407 -16.15 -15.26 18.69
CA SER A 407 -16.14 -15.42 17.23
C SER A 407 -16.34 -16.87 16.81
N ILE A 408 -15.66 -17.79 17.47
CA ILE A 408 -15.72 -19.22 17.15
C ILE A 408 -17.11 -19.78 17.49
N ILE A 409 -17.65 -19.42 18.65
CA ILE A 409 -19.01 -19.79 19.05
C ILE A 409 -20.02 -19.23 18.06
N ALA A 410 -19.92 -17.94 17.69
CA ALA A 410 -20.83 -17.34 16.72
C ALA A 410 -20.73 -18.01 15.34
N ALA A 411 -19.55 -18.42 14.90
CA ALA A 411 -19.34 -19.17 13.66
C ALA A 411 -19.99 -20.56 13.70
N LEU A 412 -19.93 -21.27 14.82
CA LEU A 412 -20.63 -22.56 15.00
C LEU A 412 -22.16 -22.41 15.00
N LEU A 413 -22.67 -21.24 15.39
CA LEU A 413 -24.10 -20.96 15.56
C LEU A 413 -24.73 -20.14 14.43
N HIS A 414 -23.96 -19.70 13.43
CA HIS A 414 -24.39 -18.67 12.49
C HIS A 414 -25.68 -19.00 11.72
N ASP A 415 -25.90 -20.28 11.41
CA ASP A 415 -27.10 -20.77 10.71
C ASP A 415 -28.19 -21.31 11.65
N VAL A 416 -27.91 -21.44 12.96
CA VAL A 416 -28.85 -22.09 13.89
C VAL A 416 -30.18 -21.33 13.95
N VAL A 417 -30.12 -20.00 14.00
CA VAL A 417 -31.32 -19.15 14.05
C VAL A 417 -32.08 -19.13 12.72
N GLU A 418 -31.39 -19.34 11.60
CA GLU A 418 -32.02 -19.31 10.27
C GLU A 418 -32.66 -20.65 9.89
N ASP A 419 -31.99 -21.76 10.21
CA ASP A 419 -32.32 -23.09 9.70
C ASP A 419 -33.01 -24.00 10.71
N THR A 420 -33.14 -23.57 11.97
CA THR A 420 -33.71 -24.38 13.05
C THR A 420 -34.83 -23.64 13.80
N HIS A 421 -35.33 -24.25 14.88
CA HIS A 421 -36.41 -23.69 15.71
C HIS A 421 -35.91 -22.76 16.83
N TYR A 422 -34.59 -22.64 17.00
CA TYR A 422 -33.99 -21.81 18.06
C TYR A 422 -34.07 -20.31 17.73
N SER A 423 -34.30 -19.50 18.76
CA SER A 423 -34.38 -18.04 18.67
C SER A 423 -33.09 -17.35 19.12
N LEU A 424 -32.95 -16.05 18.82
CA LEU A 424 -31.84 -15.24 19.34
C LEU A 424 -31.83 -15.15 20.87
N ASP A 425 -32.99 -15.20 21.50
CA ASP A 425 -33.10 -15.21 22.96
C ASP A 425 -32.52 -16.51 23.54
N ASP A 426 -32.74 -17.65 22.86
CA ASP A 426 -32.13 -18.93 23.26
C ASP A 426 -30.61 -18.89 23.17
N ILE A 427 -30.07 -18.26 22.11
CA ILE A 427 -28.62 -18.05 21.94
C ILE A 427 -28.09 -17.11 23.04
N SER A 428 -28.75 -15.99 23.30
CA SER A 428 -28.33 -15.02 24.32
C SER A 428 -28.32 -15.64 25.73
N ASN A 429 -29.32 -16.45 26.06
CA ASN A 429 -29.42 -17.10 27.36
C ASN A 429 -28.38 -18.22 27.54
N SER A 430 -28.01 -18.91 26.46
CA SER A 430 -27.10 -20.07 26.53
C SER A 430 -25.63 -19.71 26.36
N PHE A 431 -25.32 -18.67 25.56
CA PHE A 431 -23.96 -18.33 25.14
C PHE A 431 -23.59 -16.85 25.33
N GLY A 432 -24.51 -16.04 25.87
CA GLY A 432 -24.28 -14.64 26.22
C GLY A 432 -24.68 -13.64 25.13
N GLY A 433 -24.86 -12.38 25.55
CA GLY A 433 -25.37 -11.30 24.69
C GLY A 433 -24.42 -10.91 23.56
N GLU A 434 -23.11 -11.02 23.75
CA GLU A 434 -22.13 -10.73 22.70
C GLU A 434 -22.28 -11.69 21.51
N VAL A 435 -22.33 -13.00 21.78
CA VAL A 435 -22.55 -14.04 20.77
C VAL A 435 -23.88 -13.83 20.06
N ALA A 436 -24.95 -13.49 20.79
CA ALA A 436 -26.25 -13.20 20.19
C ALA A 436 -26.21 -12.02 19.22
N ILE A 437 -25.47 -10.94 19.54
CA ILE A 437 -25.26 -9.79 18.64
C ILE A 437 -24.52 -10.22 17.37
N LEU A 438 -23.48 -11.05 17.50
CA LEU A 438 -22.72 -11.56 16.36
C LEU A 438 -23.59 -12.41 15.44
N VAL A 439 -24.31 -13.40 16.00
CA VAL A 439 -25.21 -14.29 15.25
C VAL A 439 -26.34 -13.49 14.59
N GLU A 440 -26.97 -12.55 15.31
CA GLU A 440 -27.98 -11.66 14.74
C GLU A 440 -27.43 -10.85 13.56
N GLY A 441 -26.23 -10.30 13.72
CA GLY A 441 -25.54 -9.55 12.68
C GLY A 441 -25.34 -10.36 11.41
N VAL A 442 -24.83 -11.59 11.55
CA VAL A 442 -24.60 -12.49 10.42
C VAL A 442 -25.92 -12.86 9.76
N THR A 443 -26.95 -13.18 10.54
CA THR A 443 -28.26 -13.54 10.02
C THR A 443 -28.96 -12.40 9.26
N LYS A 444 -28.83 -11.16 9.74
CA LYS A 444 -29.38 -9.99 9.04
C LYS A 444 -28.68 -9.76 7.70
N LEU A 445 -27.37 -10.03 7.61
CA LEU A 445 -26.63 -9.93 6.37
C LEU A 445 -27.05 -11.00 5.34
N SER A 446 -27.34 -12.24 5.78
CA SER A 446 -27.83 -13.32 4.91
C SER A 446 -29.12 -12.97 4.17
N LYS A 447 -29.98 -12.12 4.78
CA LYS A 447 -31.31 -11.77 4.24
C LYS A 447 -31.28 -10.64 3.21
N ILE A 448 -30.13 -10.03 2.94
CA ILE A 448 -30.01 -8.92 1.98
C ILE A 448 -30.14 -9.47 0.55
N LYS A 449 -31.22 -9.11 -0.14
CA LYS A 449 -31.40 -9.45 -1.57
C LYS A 449 -30.65 -8.45 -2.45
N PHE A 450 -29.80 -8.96 -3.33
CA PHE A 450 -29.08 -8.16 -4.31
C PHE A 450 -29.96 -7.92 -5.54
N ARG A 451 -30.07 -6.65 -5.95
CA ARG A 451 -30.79 -6.23 -7.17
C ARG A 451 -29.77 -5.62 -8.14
N ASP A 452 -30.02 -5.73 -9.43
CA ASP A 452 -29.06 -5.38 -10.49
C ASP A 452 -28.76 -3.87 -10.66
N SER A 453 -29.48 -2.97 -9.97
CA SER A 453 -29.27 -1.53 -10.14
C SER A 453 -28.05 -1.03 -9.37
N ALA A 454 -27.34 -0.04 -9.94
CA ALA A 454 -26.21 0.62 -9.27
C ALA A 454 -26.57 1.23 -7.90
N GLN A 455 -27.82 1.67 -7.73
CA GLN A 455 -28.36 2.13 -6.44
C GLN A 455 -28.45 1.00 -5.42
N ALA A 456 -28.92 -0.19 -5.83
CA ALA A 456 -28.99 -1.34 -4.93
C ALA A 456 -27.58 -1.84 -4.53
N LYS A 457 -26.61 -1.79 -5.45
CA LYS A 457 -25.20 -2.09 -5.14
C LYS A 457 -24.64 -1.11 -4.09
N ALA A 458 -24.93 0.19 -4.21
CA ALA A 458 -24.52 1.20 -3.23
C ALA A 458 -25.23 1.07 -1.88
N GLU A 459 -26.52 0.74 -1.85
CA GLU A 459 -27.28 0.49 -0.61
C GLU A 459 -26.82 -0.77 0.11
N ASN A 460 -26.56 -1.85 -0.62
CA ASN A 460 -26.03 -3.07 -0.04
C ASN A 460 -24.63 -2.84 0.50
N LEU A 461 -23.75 -2.16 -0.25
CA LEU A 461 -22.45 -1.73 0.24
C LEU A 461 -22.57 -0.87 1.51
N ARG A 462 -23.53 0.06 1.57
CA ARG A 462 -23.80 0.86 2.77
C ARG A 462 -24.21 0.00 3.97
N LYS A 463 -25.06 -1.02 3.77
CA LYS A 463 -25.45 -1.96 4.83
C LYS A 463 -24.26 -2.80 5.33
N PHE A 464 -23.40 -3.24 4.43
CA PHE A 464 -22.14 -3.92 4.78
C PHE A 464 -21.16 -3.00 5.52
N ILE A 465 -21.02 -1.74 5.09
CA ILE A 465 -20.20 -0.76 5.82
C ILE A 465 -20.75 -0.55 7.23
N LEU A 466 -22.07 -0.42 7.37
CA LEU A 466 -22.73 -0.29 8.68
C LEU A 466 -22.57 -1.54 9.56
N SER A 467 -22.47 -2.75 8.98
CA SER A 467 -22.17 -3.97 9.76
C SER A 467 -20.72 -3.99 10.24
N ILE A 468 -19.76 -3.58 9.39
CA ILE A 468 -18.35 -3.41 9.79
C ILE A 468 -18.21 -2.38 10.91
N SER A 469 -19.00 -1.30 10.87
CA SER A 469 -18.98 -0.25 11.90
C SER A 469 -19.51 -0.72 13.26
N LYS A 470 -20.26 -1.83 13.32
CA LYS A 470 -20.73 -2.40 14.60
C LYS A 470 -19.73 -3.40 15.17
N ASP A 471 -19.31 -4.36 14.35
CA ASP A 471 -18.30 -5.35 14.72
C ASP A 471 -17.76 -6.02 13.45
N ILE A 472 -16.45 -5.99 13.24
CA ILE A 472 -15.80 -6.59 12.06
C ILE A 472 -15.95 -8.11 12.02
N ARG A 473 -16.08 -8.77 13.20
CA ARG A 473 -16.23 -10.22 13.32
C ARG A 473 -17.46 -10.72 12.58
N ILE A 474 -18.55 -9.95 12.58
CA ILE A 474 -19.79 -10.27 11.84
C ILE A 474 -19.51 -10.47 10.34
N LEU A 475 -18.70 -9.58 9.76
CA LEU A 475 -18.42 -9.65 8.33
C LEU A 475 -17.45 -10.80 7.99
N ILE A 476 -16.43 -11.02 8.81
CA ILE A 476 -15.50 -12.15 8.63
C ILE A 476 -16.22 -13.49 8.74
N ILE A 477 -17.11 -13.67 9.73
CA ILE A 477 -17.93 -14.89 9.84
C ILE A 477 -18.75 -15.08 8.56
N LYS A 478 -19.35 -14.01 8.01
CA LYS A 478 -20.11 -14.08 6.77
C LYS A 478 -19.25 -14.40 5.53
N LEU A 479 -18.02 -13.90 5.49
CA LEU A 479 -17.06 -14.23 4.43
C LEU A 479 -16.60 -15.69 4.53
N ALA A 480 -16.37 -16.20 5.74
CA ALA A 480 -16.02 -17.60 5.99
C ALA A 480 -17.16 -18.54 5.57
N ASP A 481 -18.40 -18.19 5.89
CA ASP A 481 -19.61 -18.85 5.39
C ASP A 481 -19.62 -18.89 3.84
N ARG A 482 -19.48 -17.72 3.20
CA ARG A 482 -19.47 -17.63 1.73
C ARG A 482 -18.34 -18.45 1.10
N LEU A 483 -17.14 -18.44 1.69
CA LEU A 483 -16.00 -19.21 1.22
C LEU A 483 -16.26 -20.72 1.29
N HIS A 484 -16.81 -21.22 2.39
CA HIS A 484 -17.16 -22.63 2.50
C HIS A 484 -18.26 -23.03 1.50
N ASN A 485 -19.25 -22.16 1.28
CA ASN A 485 -20.28 -22.36 0.27
C ASN A 485 -19.69 -22.41 -1.15
N LEU A 486 -18.69 -21.59 -1.47
CA LEU A 486 -17.96 -21.67 -2.73
C LEU A 486 -17.15 -22.97 -2.86
N ARG A 487 -16.43 -23.39 -1.81
CA ARG A 487 -15.67 -24.66 -1.81
C ARG A 487 -16.57 -25.89 -2.06
N THR A 488 -17.83 -25.80 -1.65
CA THR A 488 -18.83 -26.85 -1.79
C THR A 488 -19.84 -26.60 -2.92
N ILE A 489 -19.63 -25.58 -3.76
CA ILE A 489 -20.60 -25.14 -4.78
C ILE A 489 -20.89 -26.23 -5.82
N LYS A 490 -19.93 -27.10 -6.09
CA LYS A 490 -20.05 -28.21 -7.05
C LYS A 490 -21.18 -29.19 -6.73
N TYR A 491 -21.60 -29.28 -5.46
CA TYR A 491 -22.66 -30.18 -5.02
C TYR A 491 -24.06 -29.58 -5.24
N LEU A 492 -24.19 -28.31 -5.63
CA LEU A 492 -25.48 -27.72 -6.01
C LEU A 492 -25.87 -28.18 -7.42
N SER A 493 -26.96 -28.93 -7.58
CA SER A 493 -27.40 -29.40 -8.91
C SER A 493 -27.85 -28.27 -9.85
N ASN A 494 -28.29 -27.13 -9.30
CA ASN A 494 -28.78 -25.99 -10.05
C ASN A 494 -27.63 -25.10 -10.54
N LYS A 495 -27.31 -25.20 -11.84
CA LYS A 495 -26.28 -24.41 -12.53
C LYS A 495 -26.52 -22.89 -12.47
N GLU A 496 -27.77 -22.44 -12.57
CA GLU A 496 -28.10 -21.01 -12.46
C GLU A 496 -27.81 -20.49 -11.06
N LYS A 497 -28.16 -21.26 -10.02
CA LYS A 497 -27.87 -20.91 -8.63
C LYS A 497 -26.36 -20.93 -8.33
N GLN A 498 -25.59 -21.83 -8.95
CA GLN A 498 -24.12 -21.79 -8.88
C GLN A 498 -23.58 -20.49 -9.48
N LYS A 499 -24.07 -20.10 -10.66
CA LYS A 499 -23.67 -18.87 -11.34
C LYS A 499 -24.05 -17.62 -10.54
N GLU A 500 -25.26 -17.59 -9.97
CA GLU A 500 -25.74 -16.53 -9.09
C GLU A 500 -24.81 -16.37 -7.87
N ILE A 501 -24.52 -17.44 -7.15
CA ILE A 501 -23.63 -17.42 -5.98
C ILE A 501 -22.21 -16.97 -6.37
N ALA A 502 -21.70 -17.43 -7.52
CA ALA A 502 -20.36 -17.05 -7.99
C ALA A 502 -20.29 -15.55 -8.37
N LEU A 503 -21.28 -15.05 -9.11
CA LEU A 503 -21.37 -13.63 -9.47
C LEU A 503 -21.59 -12.74 -8.24
N GLU A 504 -22.48 -13.15 -7.33
CA GLU A 504 -22.70 -12.45 -6.05
C GLU A 504 -21.39 -12.38 -5.25
N THR A 505 -20.62 -13.48 -5.23
CA THR A 505 -19.31 -13.49 -4.57
C THR A 505 -18.34 -12.53 -5.24
N LEU A 506 -18.20 -12.58 -6.56
CA LEU A 506 -17.28 -11.72 -7.31
C LEU A 506 -17.63 -10.23 -7.23
N GLU A 507 -18.91 -9.88 -7.27
CA GLU A 507 -19.34 -8.47 -7.28
C GLU A 507 -19.40 -7.84 -5.89
N ILE A 508 -19.62 -8.64 -4.84
CA ILE A 508 -19.91 -8.12 -3.49
C ILE A 508 -18.89 -8.62 -2.48
N TYR A 509 -18.80 -9.94 -2.27
CA TYR A 509 -17.99 -10.48 -1.17
C TYR A 509 -16.49 -10.38 -1.44
N VAL A 510 -16.04 -10.51 -2.70
CA VAL A 510 -14.62 -10.36 -3.07
C VAL A 510 -14.15 -8.91 -2.84
N PRO A 511 -14.81 -7.85 -3.36
CA PRO A 511 -14.42 -6.47 -3.06
C PRO A 511 -14.49 -6.11 -1.57
N LEU A 512 -15.38 -6.75 -0.82
CA LEU A 512 -15.47 -6.58 0.64
C LEU A 512 -14.33 -7.27 1.36
N ALA A 513 -14.00 -8.51 0.99
CA ALA A 513 -12.87 -9.26 1.52
C ALA A 513 -11.56 -8.53 1.22
N GLU A 514 -11.37 -8.02 0.00
CA GLU A 514 -10.21 -7.19 -0.37
C GLU A 514 -10.11 -5.93 0.49
N ARG A 515 -11.24 -5.30 0.82
CA ARG A 515 -11.26 -4.12 1.70
C ARG A 515 -10.98 -4.46 3.15
N ILE A 516 -11.47 -5.59 3.66
CA ILE A 516 -11.18 -6.04 5.02
C ILE A 516 -9.75 -6.52 5.09
N GLU A 517 -9.26 -7.33 4.16
CA GLU A 517 -7.88 -7.75 4.10
C GLU A 517 -6.97 -6.53 3.97
N ALA A 518 -7.36 -5.52 3.18
CA ALA A 518 -6.69 -4.23 3.20
C ALA A 518 -6.74 -3.61 4.61
N LYS A 519 -7.88 -3.67 5.34
CA LYS A 519 -8.09 -3.07 6.68
C LYS A 519 -7.44 -3.82 7.86
N GLU A 520 -7.49 -5.15 7.90
CA GLU A 520 -6.74 -6.04 8.81
C GLU A 520 -5.26 -5.93 8.47
N LYS A 521 -4.89 -5.94 7.18
CA LYS A 521 -3.55 -5.46 6.80
C LYS A 521 -3.36 -4.05 7.29
N TYR A 522 -4.26 -3.06 7.25
CA TYR A 522 -4.01 -1.70 7.80
C TYR A 522 -3.81 -1.70 9.32
N GLU A 523 -4.44 -2.60 10.07
CA GLU A 523 -4.24 -2.73 11.53
C GLU A 523 -2.94 -3.46 11.88
N TYR A 524 -2.58 -4.54 11.16
CA TYR A 524 -1.29 -5.21 11.27
C TYR A 524 -0.14 -4.43 10.59
N SER A 525 -0.44 -3.65 9.54
CA SER A 525 0.46 -2.78 8.75
C SER A 525 0.48 -1.33 9.23
N LYS A 526 -0.06 -1.09 10.43
CA LYS A 526 0.56 -0.10 11.31
C LYS A 526 2.05 -0.41 11.55
N LEU A 527 2.50 -1.64 11.19
CA LEU A 527 3.90 -2.04 11.16
C LEU A 527 4.56 -2.29 9.78
N GLU A 528 3.89 -2.52 8.65
CA GLU A 528 4.56 -2.73 7.34
C GLU A 528 3.57 -2.84 6.14
N MET A 529 3.54 -1.84 5.25
CA MET A 529 2.55 -1.70 4.16
C MET A 529 2.98 -2.33 2.81
N PHE A 530 1.97 -2.82 2.06
CA PHE A 530 1.86 -3.06 0.59
C PHE A 530 2.42 -4.36 -0.04
N ASP A 531 1.58 -5.31 -0.53
CA ASP A 531 2.02 -6.23 -1.62
C ASP A 531 1.00 -7.06 -2.47
N ASP A 532 -0.35 -6.87 -2.47
CA ASP A 532 -1.26 -7.84 -3.15
C ASP A 532 -2.12 -7.35 -4.35
N GLU A 533 -1.93 -6.10 -4.79
CA GLU A 533 -2.46 -5.63 -6.09
C GLU A 533 -1.30 -5.35 -7.06
N ILE A 534 -1.49 -5.67 -8.34
CA ILE A 534 -0.57 -5.21 -9.39
C ILE A 534 -1.20 -4.05 -10.15
N PHE A 535 -0.50 -2.93 -10.17
CA PHE A 535 -0.93 -1.74 -10.90
C PHE A 535 -0.31 -1.75 -12.29
N VAL A 536 -1.14 -1.98 -13.29
CA VAL A 536 -0.68 -2.04 -14.68
C VAL A 536 -0.97 -0.71 -15.38
N PHE A 537 0.09 -0.11 -15.90
CA PHE A 537 0.02 1.18 -16.58
C PHE A 537 -0.26 0.96 -18.06
N THR A 538 -1.33 1.58 -18.56
CA THR A 538 -1.52 1.72 -20.00
C THR A 538 -0.47 2.70 -20.58
N PRO A 539 -0.14 2.63 -21.89
CA PRO A 539 0.78 3.57 -22.53
C PRO A 539 0.34 5.04 -22.45
N LYS A 540 -0.95 5.31 -22.20
CA LYS A 540 -1.51 6.65 -22.03
C LYS A 540 -1.56 7.09 -20.57
N GLY A 541 -0.93 6.33 -19.65
CA GLY A 541 -0.80 6.68 -18.23
C GLY A 541 -2.02 6.36 -17.37
N LYS A 542 -3.07 5.73 -17.92
CA LYS A 542 -4.19 5.21 -17.13
C LYS A 542 -3.72 3.98 -16.34
N VAL A 543 -3.91 4.01 -15.02
CA VAL A 543 -3.62 2.90 -14.11
C VAL A 543 -4.84 1.99 -14.04
N ILE A 544 -4.61 0.70 -14.22
CA ILE A 544 -5.64 -0.33 -14.08
C ILE A 544 -5.14 -1.27 -12.98
N SER A 545 -5.90 -1.38 -11.88
CA SER A 545 -5.62 -2.37 -10.84
C SER A 545 -6.07 -3.73 -11.32
N LEU A 546 -5.19 -4.72 -11.20
CA LEU A 546 -5.49 -6.12 -11.46
C LEU A 546 -5.00 -6.97 -10.28
N PRO A 547 -5.68 -8.08 -9.98
CA PRO A 547 -5.20 -9.03 -8.98
C PRO A 547 -3.79 -9.56 -9.31
N LYS A 548 -2.96 -9.77 -8.27
CA LYS A 548 -1.64 -10.41 -8.41
C LYS A 548 -1.80 -11.80 -9.06
N GLY A 549 -1.19 -11.98 -10.23
CA GLY A 549 -1.33 -13.20 -11.04
C GLY A 549 -2.20 -13.06 -12.30
N SER A 550 -2.82 -11.90 -12.54
CA SER A 550 -3.56 -11.62 -13.78
C SER A 550 -2.67 -11.71 -15.03
N ILE A 551 -3.25 -12.23 -16.12
CA ILE A 551 -2.57 -12.37 -17.40
C ILE A 551 -2.86 -11.20 -18.33
N VAL A 552 -2.08 -11.10 -19.41
CA VAL A 552 -2.22 -10.07 -20.45
C VAL A 552 -3.63 -9.99 -21.02
N LEU A 553 -4.32 -11.13 -21.14
CA LEU A 553 -5.67 -11.19 -21.68
C LEU A 553 -6.67 -10.54 -20.72
N ASP A 554 -6.52 -10.74 -19.41
CA ASP A 554 -7.34 -10.09 -18.37
C ASP A 554 -7.19 -8.57 -18.44
N PHE A 555 -5.97 -8.09 -18.68
CA PHE A 555 -5.70 -6.67 -18.90
C PHE A 555 -6.37 -6.14 -20.18
N ALA A 556 -6.37 -6.91 -21.27
CA ALA A 556 -7.05 -6.52 -22.51
C ALA A 556 -8.58 -6.40 -22.32
N TYR A 557 -9.20 -7.35 -21.61
CA TYR A 557 -10.62 -7.29 -21.26
C TYR A 557 -10.94 -6.17 -20.26
N ALA A 558 -10.03 -5.88 -19.32
CA ALA A 558 -10.15 -4.75 -18.40
C ALA A 558 -10.07 -3.38 -19.10
N ILE A 559 -9.47 -3.30 -20.29
CA ILE A 559 -9.49 -2.10 -21.13
C ILE A 559 -10.82 -1.99 -21.89
N HIS A 560 -11.22 -3.03 -22.63
CA HIS A 560 -12.49 -3.10 -23.35
C HIS A 560 -12.77 -4.52 -23.86
N THR A 561 -14.03 -4.95 -23.89
CA THR A 561 -14.44 -6.28 -24.37
C THR A 561 -13.98 -6.57 -25.81
N ASP A 562 -14.23 -5.64 -26.74
CA ASP A 562 -13.78 -5.80 -28.15
C ASP A 562 -12.25 -5.89 -28.31
N ILE A 563 -11.48 -5.30 -27.38
CA ILE A 563 -10.01 -5.37 -27.38
C ILE A 563 -9.54 -6.71 -26.83
N GLY A 564 -10.22 -7.24 -25.80
CA GLY A 564 -10.04 -8.61 -25.33
C GLY A 564 -10.32 -9.65 -26.42
N ASP A 565 -11.48 -9.54 -27.08
CA ASP A 565 -11.94 -10.50 -28.11
C ASP A 565 -11.05 -10.52 -29.36
N THR A 566 -10.33 -9.43 -29.66
CA THR A 566 -9.42 -9.32 -30.81
C THR A 566 -7.94 -9.40 -30.43
N CYS A 567 -7.62 -9.64 -29.14
CA CYS A 567 -6.25 -9.67 -28.63
C CYS A 567 -5.44 -10.84 -29.21
N LYS A 568 -4.29 -10.53 -29.84
CA LYS A 568 -3.37 -11.55 -30.43
C LYS A 568 -2.04 -11.69 -29.68
N GLY A 569 -1.78 -10.82 -28.69
CA GLY A 569 -0.54 -10.76 -27.92
C GLY A 569 -0.31 -9.38 -27.31
N ALA A 570 0.64 -9.25 -26.37
CA ALA A 570 1.00 -7.95 -25.80
C ALA A 570 2.48 -7.81 -25.46
N LYS A 571 2.89 -6.57 -25.20
CA LYS A 571 4.24 -6.17 -24.78
C LYS A 571 4.17 -5.52 -23.41
N ILE A 572 4.98 -5.98 -22.47
CA ILE A 572 5.07 -5.42 -21.11
C ILE A 572 6.43 -4.74 -20.99
N ASN A 573 6.45 -3.43 -20.67
CA ASN A 573 7.68 -2.63 -20.54
C ASN A 573 8.65 -2.74 -21.75
N GLY A 574 8.13 -3.05 -22.94
CA GLY A 574 8.91 -3.22 -24.16
C GLY A 574 9.47 -4.63 -24.41
N PHE A 575 9.25 -5.60 -23.51
CA PHE A 575 9.76 -6.98 -23.61
C PHE A 575 8.66 -8.01 -23.95
N ASN A 576 9.06 -9.13 -24.59
CA ASN A 576 8.21 -10.29 -24.91
C ASN A 576 8.43 -11.43 -23.89
N ILE A 577 7.43 -12.33 -23.72
CA ILE A 577 7.31 -13.33 -22.62
C ILE A 577 8.11 -14.64 -22.88
N ASP A 578 8.99 -14.70 -23.89
CA ASP A 578 9.56 -15.94 -24.44
C ASP A 578 10.94 -16.39 -23.86
N HIS A 579 11.40 -15.81 -22.74
CA HIS A 579 12.79 -15.96 -22.28
C HIS A 579 12.97 -16.85 -21.04
N VAL A 580 13.68 -17.98 -21.16
CA VAL A 580 13.75 -19.01 -20.09
C VAL A 580 15.01 -18.95 -19.18
N ALA A 581 16.04 -18.19 -19.56
CA ALA A 581 17.32 -18.14 -18.84
C ALA A 581 17.25 -17.41 -17.48
N THR A 582 16.26 -16.54 -17.28
CA THR A 582 16.08 -15.77 -16.04
C THR A 582 15.63 -16.63 -14.85
N LEU A 583 15.05 -17.81 -15.11
CA LEU A 583 14.40 -18.62 -14.08
C LEU A 583 15.38 -19.45 -13.22
N ARG A 584 16.52 -19.92 -13.77
CA ARG A 584 17.49 -20.74 -13.01
C ARG A 584 18.29 -19.95 -11.97
N ASN A 585 18.51 -18.65 -12.24
CA ASN A 585 19.40 -17.83 -11.42
C ASN A 585 18.80 -17.41 -10.06
N ALA A 586 17.52 -17.63 -9.82
CA ALA A 586 16.88 -17.23 -8.56
C ALA A 586 17.16 -18.19 -7.39
N ARG A 587 17.72 -19.39 -7.61
CA ARG A 587 17.76 -20.44 -6.55
C ARG A 587 19.04 -21.27 -6.42
N GLY A 588 20.06 -21.09 -7.27
CA GLY A 588 21.36 -21.77 -7.11
C GLY A 588 21.35 -23.31 -7.19
N GLU A 589 20.21 -23.96 -7.42
CA GLU A 589 20.05 -25.42 -7.49
C GLU A 589 19.61 -25.90 -8.89
N ASN A 590 19.41 -27.21 -9.08
CA ASN A 590 18.86 -27.83 -10.29
C ASN A 590 17.39 -27.45 -10.59
N TYR A 591 16.85 -26.47 -9.86
CA TYR A 591 15.50 -25.93 -9.99
C TYR A 591 15.53 -24.41 -10.22
N PRO A 592 14.62 -23.86 -11.04
CA PRO A 592 13.62 -24.57 -11.84
C PRO A 592 14.21 -25.33 -13.03
N ASN A 593 13.60 -26.48 -13.33
CA ASN A 593 13.90 -27.27 -14.51
C ASN A 593 13.56 -26.43 -15.76
N ILE A 594 14.59 -26.10 -16.54
CA ILE A 594 14.47 -25.21 -17.70
C ILE A 594 13.51 -25.77 -18.75
N ILE A 595 13.45 -27.09 -18.92
CA ILE A 595 12.51 -27.77 -19.84
C ILE A 595 11.07 -27.59 -19.35
N ARG A 596 10.83 -27.72 -18.05
CA ARG A 596 9.51 -27.49 -17.46
C ARG A 596 9.11 -26.02 -17.64
N ALA A 597 9.99 -25.09 -17.33
CA ALA A 597 9.76 -23.66 -17.52
C ALA A 597 9.39 -23.32 -18.97
N ALA A 598 10.12 -23.90 -19.93
CA ALA A 598 9.82 -23.70 -21.34
C ALA A 598 8.46 -24.30 -21.75
N LYS A 599 8.07 -25.46 -21.19
CA LYS A 599 6.72 -26.03 -21.39
C LYS A 599 5.62 -25.14 -20.81
N GLU A 600 5.81 -24.59 -19.62
CA GLU A 600 4.83 -23.67 -19.04
C GLU A 600 4.69 -22.40 -19.88
N ALA A 601 5.80 -21.85 -20.39
CA ALA A 601 5.77 -20.71 -21.30
C ALA A 601 5.03 -21.03 -22.60
N ILE A 602 5.24 -22.21 -23.18
CA ILE A 602 4.50 -22.68 -24.38
C ILE A 602 3.00 -22.83 -24.06
N ASN A 603 2.66 -23.45 -22.92
CA ASN A 603 1.27 -23.61 -22.49
C ASN A 603 0.58 -22.26 -22.24
N ALA A 604 1.35 -21.25 -21.80
CA ALA A 604 0.91 -19.87 -21.65
C ALA A 604 0.86 -19.10 -22.99
N GLY A 605 1.14 -19.75 -24.12
CA GLY A 605 0.98 -19.20 -25.47
C GLY A 605 2.28 -18.69 -26.12
N ALA A 606 3.47 -19.08 -25.65
CA ALA A 606 4.71 -18.68 -26.30
C ALA A 606 4.90 -19.36 -27.68
N ASP A 607 4.97 -18.55 -28.73
CA ASP A 607 5.18 -19.02 -30.11
C ASP A 607 6.59 -19.56 -30.39
N HIS A 608 7.56 -19.22 -29.54
CA HIS A 608 8.94 -19.68 -29.58
C HIS A 608 9.56 -19.53 -28.19
N ILE A 609 10.72 -20.14 -27.98
CA ILE A 609 11.50 -20.00 -26.75
C ILE A 609 12.87 -19.43 -27.10
N THR A 610 13.33 -18.45 -26.34
CA THR A 610 14.65 -17.87 -26.47
C THR A 610 15.52 -18.29 -25.26
N ALA A 611 16.71 -18.81 -25.54
CA ALA A 611 17.67 -19.25 -24.52
C ALA A 611 18.93 -18.38 -24.54
N HIS A 612 19.30 -17.81 -23.39
CA HIS A 612 20.47 -16.93 -23.27
C HIS A 612 21.66 -17.67 -22.66
N LEU A 613 22.54 -18.20 -23.51
CA LEU A 613 23.77 -18.88 -23.09
C LEU A 613 24.90 -17.87 -22.96
N ARG A 614 25.46 -17.76 -21.76
CA ARG A 614 26.57 -16.86 -21.41
C ARG A 614 27.89 -17.62 -21.33
N GLU A 615 29.00 -16.92 -21.55
CA GLU A 615 30.36 -17.49 -21.47
C GLU A 615 30.62 -18.17 -20.13
N ASP A 616 30.18 -17.58 -19.03
CA ASP A 616 30.38 -18.10 -17.68
C ASP A 616 29.42 -19.22 -17.25
N ARG A 617 28.48 -19.63 -18.13
CA ARG A 617 27.48 -20.70 -17.88
C ARG A 617 26.71 -20.54 -16.57
N ARG A 618 26.60 -19.31 -16.08
CA ARG A 618 26.02 -19.00 -14.76
C ARG A 618 24.53 -19.33 -14.67
N HIS A 619 23.81 -19.28 -15.79
CA HIS A 619 22.34 -19.40 -15.81
C HIS A 619 21.83 -20.58 -16.63
N ILE A 620 22.52 -20.93 -17.72
CA ILE A 620 22.19 -22.08 -18.56
C ILE A 620 23.49 -22.72 -19.03
N LYS A 621 23.53 -24.06 -19.07
CA LYS A 621 24.68 -24.84 -19.50
C LYS A 621 24.45 -25.36 -20.91
N ASP A 622 25.52 -25.75 -21.60
CA ASP A 622 25.45 -26.26 -22.97
C ASP A 622 24.48 -27.45 -23.10
N LYS A 623 24.52 -28.36 -22.13
CA LYS A 623 23.59 -29.49 -22.07
C LYS A 623 22.13 -29.05 -22.07
N ASP A 624 21.77 -28.00 -21.32
CA ASP A 624 20.39 -27.53 -21.24
C ASP A 624 19.90 -26.96 -22.58
N ILE A 625 20.80 -26.37 -23.37
CA ILE A 625 20.49 -25.88 -24.73
C ILE A 625 20.18 -27.07 -25.65
N TYR A 626 20.98 -28.13 -25.59
CA TYR A 626 20.74 -29.35 -26.37
C TYR A 626 19.45 -30.04 -25.93
N ASP A 627 19.20 -30.12 -24.62
CA ASP A 627 17.99 -30.70 -24.06
C ASP A 627 16.75 -29.90 -24.52
N LEU A 628 16.76 -28.56 -24.38
CA LEU A 628 15.70 -27.69 -24.91
C LEU A 628 15.47 -27.92 -26.41
N LYS A 629 16.53 -28.02 -27.21
CA LYS A 629 16.38 -28.26 -28.64
C LYS A 629 15.68 -29.59 -28.95
N SER A 630 15.90 -30.61 -28.13
CA SER A 630 15.29 -31.93 -28.32
C SER A 630 13.84 -32.02 -27.82
N TYR A 631 13.48 -31.21 -26.82
CA TYR A 631 12.17 -31.31 -26.13
C TYR A 631 11.12 -30.28 -26.57
N LEU A 632 11.51 -29.16 -27.20
CA LEU A 632 10.56 -28.11 -27.55
C LEU A 632 9.77 -28.43 -28.82
N THR A 633 8.45 -28.22 -28.77
CA THR A 633 7.53 -28.32 -29.91
C THR A 633 7.45 -27.01 -30.70
N VAL A 634 7.90 -25.90 -30.12
CA VAL A 634 7.98 -24.57 -30.75
C VAL A 634 9.43 -24.22 -31.08
N PRO A 635 9.69 -23.27 -31.99
CA PRO A 635 11.05 -22.90 -32.37
C PRO A 635 11.93 -22.42 -31.20
N LEU A 636 13.20 -22.85 -31.18
CA LEU A 636 14.21 -22.38 -30.22
C LEU A 636 15.10 -21.31 -30.87
N ASN A 637 15.19 -20.15 -30.24
CA ASN A 637 16.13 -19.06 -30.52
C ASN A 637 17.21 -18.97 -29.43
N MET A 638 18.30 -18.28 -29.73
CA MET A 638 19.42 -18.12 -28.81
C MET A 638 19.90 -16.67 -28.76
N GLU A 639 20.13 -16.17 -27.55
CA GLU A 639 20.91 -14.96 -27.27
C GLU A 639 22.29 -15.38 -26.78
N LEU A 640 23.33 -14.87 -27.42
CA LEU A 640 24.71 -15.33 -27.26
C LEU A 640 25.67 -14.16 -27.24
N ALA A 641 26.75 -14.30 -26.46
CA ALA A 641 27.90 -13.43 -26.57
C ALA A 641 28.62 -13.67 -27.93
N PRO A 642 29.26 -12.64 -28.53
CA PRO A 642 29.90 -12.74 -29.83
C PRO A 642 31.29 -13.39 -29.74
N THR A 643 31.39 -14.58 -29.16
CA THR A 643 32.63 -15.37 -29.07
C THR A 643 32.59 -16.59 -29.96
N GLN A 644 33.75 -17.02 -30.44
CA GLN A 644 33.86 -18.16 -31.36
C GLN A 644 33.24 -19.44 -30.79
N GLU A 645 33.43 -19.68 -29.49
CA GLU A 645 32.84 -20.83 -28.79
C GLU A 645 31.30 -20.82 -28.86
N MET A 646 30.68 -19.65 -28.66
CA MET A 646 29.22 -19.50 -28.73
C MET A 646 28.69 -19.61 -30.16
N VAL A 647 29.44 -19.10 -31.14
CA VAL A 647 29.12 -19.24 -32.56
C VAL A 647 29.14 -20.71 -32.97
N ASP A 648 30.13 -21.48 -32.53
CA ASP A 648 30.23 -22.91 -32.82
C ASP A 648 29.04 -23.69 -32.21
N ILE A 649 28.61 -23.32 -31.01
CA ILE A 649 27.41 -23.88 -30.37
C ILE A 649 26.15 -23.51 -31.18
N ALA A 650 26.01 -22.25 -31.61
CA ALA A 650 24.89 -21.81 -32.44
C ALA A 650 24.81 -22.57 -33.77
N CYS A 651 25.95 -22.80 -34.43
CA CYS A 651 26.06 -23.56 -35.67
C CYS A 651 25.63 -25.02 -35.49
N LYS A 652 25.93 -25.63 -34.33
CA LYS A 652 25.49 -26.99 -33.98
C LYS A 652 23.99 -27.06 -33.64
N VAL A 653 23.50 -26.12 -32.83
CA VAL A 653 22.10 -26.09 -32.34
C VAL A 653 21.11 -25.62 -33.42
N LYS A 654 21.59 -24.81 -34.38
CA LYS A 654 20.82 -24.21 -35.48
C LYS A 654 19.56 -23.52 -34.96
N PRO A 655 19.66 -22.39 -34.23
CA PRO A 655 18.50 -21.67 -33.74
C PRO A 655 17.61 -21.22 -34.89
N TYR A 656 16.31 -21.08 -34.63
CA TYR A 656 15.30 -20.86 -35.66
C TYR A 656 15.55 -19.57 -36.47
N ALA A 657 16.04 -18.51 -35.84
CA ALA A 657 16.49 -17.29 -36.51
C ALA A 657 17.57 -17.55 -37.59
N MET A 658 18.48 -18.51 -37.37
CA MET A 658 19.47 -18.95 -38.38
C MET A 658 18.80 -19.75 -39.50
N GLN A 659 17.85 -20.62 -39.17
CA GLN A 659 17.15 -21.46 -40.16
C GLN A 659 16.26 -20.64 -41.11
N LYS A 660 15.59 -19.59 -40.61
CA LYS A 660 14.80 -18.63 -41.43
C LYS A 660 15.69 -17.76 -42.32
N LYS A 661 16.90 -17.40 -41.86
CA LYS A 661 17.85 -16.57 -42.62
C LYS A 661 18.49 -17.29 -43.81
N ASN A 662 18.39 -18.62 -43.89
CA ASN A 662 18.93 -19.40 -45.03
C ASN A 662 18.21 -19.14 -46.37
N LYS A 663 17.05 -18.44 -46.38
CA LYS A 663 16.42 -17.97 -47.64
C LYS A 663 16.96 -16.62 -48.12
N PHE A 664 17.51 -15.78 -47.24
CA PHE A 664 17.96 -14.42 -47.58
C PHE A 664 19.48 -14.28 -47.69
N TYR A 665 20.25 -15.21 -47.10
CA TYR A 665 21.71 -15.10 -46.97
C TYR A 665 22.51 -16.15 -47.76
N LYS A 666 21.93 -16.74 -48.83
CA LYS A 666 22.65 -17.67 -49.73
C LYS A 666 23.92 -17.08 -50.38
N HIS A 667 24.12 -15.77 -50.27
CA HIS A 667 25.23 -15.04 -50.92
C HIS A 667 26.26 -14.49 -49.95
N LEU A 668 26.07 -14.66 -48.63
CA LEU A 668 27.04 -14.21 -47.64
C LEU A 668 27.73 -15.44 -47.05
N ASN A 669 28.84 -15.83 -47.71
CA ASN A 669 29.84 -16.72 -47.13
C ASN A 669 30.45 -16.01 -45.92
N PHE A 670 29.95 -16.34 -44.74
CA PHE A 670 30.73 -16.20 -43.51
C PHE A 670 31.21 -17.60 -43.10
N PRO A 671 32.48 -17.74 -42.70
CA PRO A 671 33.09 -19.02 -42.34
C PRO A 671 32.39 -19.72 -41.17
#